data_AF-A0A9E2NX73-F1
#
_entry.id   AF-A0A9E2NX73-F1
#
_cell.length_a   1.000
_cell.length_b   1.000
_cell.length_c   1.000
_cell.angle_alpha   90.00
_cell.angle_beta   90.00
_cell.angle_gamma   90.00
#
_symmetry.space_group_name_H-M   'P 1'
#
loop_
_entity.id
_entity.type
_entity.pdbx_description
1 polymer ?
#
loop_
_entity_poly.entity_id
_entity_poly.type
_entity_poly.pdbx_seq_one_letter_code
_entity_poly.pdbx_strand_id
1 'polypeptide(L)'
;MIKKIVLLFFLLLKITYPVTNYENFEDSFIQIKCGDLQDNFFMVKYDIETNKVYIGLNSLFYFLELYTLEVRLKEMKVVGVLGNKNINIKFNSDEAFIMENSLYVDLEAIKEKLNFRKITFNYENLSISMIPNFTLPYEMREKSKIERLRLDAQNGGEDELDIVMPAKLLTPGFLKVNWYKYDLQEKSYNLEYEYGTQFLYGNLYLNGDIEPKHRINYGNLTYSNIWENNDLVLGSFSMVSPNFINIGSDIIGISFRDENTYMTRDGGVTIIKGEAENAQVIELYREYTLIDYIYPTSKNFEFKIVDGVLNSDYILKIYYNDGRIEEKRVFSLTDMDILQKGKNRTSLQLGKNSNNGNPQGIFHTYYGVTDNLTLGLGVMELTSFENRKYNFLQNDILFNTRHKEYPTLVTYRNFYENNQSENSYNLIIEQKLKSYTLRYLHESYSPFIYEENRLKDYTSMTIGKNFEKNSIEIGVNNKRLFEKSGEYKSDNLYLGWYTSIFSPLSFSLKMEKDLYRGYNYNVFYPSISYSGILSLIIDGEIGKERAEEKYTQNYSIRLNKRDIKIIEDKLYLDIGIFARYSSISERFRYGITFDIEWDNYIHMEVTSKTNISENKERTTTNSIETSKLVNLSSPISKVDNTASVSSAWLYGRVYFDKNGNHIFDSGDTPLSGVEVLIDNKGFITDKNGNYIADSIAGDKIFTVDLNRKTLDPSYKNSDGKIKVKSRESATLKLDIPVQPISILSGNIILTDEFTEKQFVQNLSLITIFLEKDGEIVAETDPEFDGMYFFEDVLPGKYTIRFNYLGYENVKFSRDSIEVNINNSENGEYFEGLDTDMIKGKEEMK
;
A
#
# COMPACT_ATOMS: atom_id res chain seq x y z
N MET A 1 33.06 56.69 -38.89
CA MET A 1 34.21 55.84 -39.25
C MET A 1 33.90 54.50 -38.58
N ILE A 2 33.31 53.47 -39.18
CA ILE A 2 32.99 52.98 -40.54
C ILE A 2 31.65 52.24 -40.30
N LYS A 3 30.44 52.54 -40.80
CA LYS A 3 29.88 52.96 -42.11
C LYS A 3 30.13 51.99 -43.28
N LYS A 4 29.06 51.24 -43.60
CA LYS A 4 28.54 50.86 -44.94
C LYS A 4 29.30 49.78 -45.74
N ILE A 5 28.49 49.09 -46.58
CA ILE A 5 28.81 48.06 -47.59
C ILE A 5 28.74 46.66 -46.94
N VAL A 6 27.67 45.86 -47.06
CA VAL A 6 27.05 45.37 -48.30
C VAL A 6 25.52 45.30 -48.13
N LEU A 7 24.85 46.36 -48.57
CA LEU A 7 23.53 46.29 -49.17
C LEU A 7 23.80 46.27 -50.68
N LEU A 8 23.07 45.46 -51.45
CA LEU A 8 23.12 45.30 -52.92
C LEU A 8 24.11 44.25 -53.47
N PHE A 9 23.72 42.98 -53.45
CA PHE A 9 23.55 42.12 -54.65
C PHE A 9 23.31 40.68 -54.19
N PHE A 10 22.06 40.25 -54.15
CA PHE A 10 21.63 38.95 -54.69
C PHE A 10 20.10 38.98 -54.79
N LEU A 11 19.67 39.76 -55.78
CA LEU A 11 18.38 39.61 -56.42
C LEU A 11 18.52 38.39 -57.33
N LEU A 12 18.45 37.19 -56.75
CA LEU A 12 18.20 35.97 -57.51
C LEU A 12 16.76 35.56 -57.23
N LEU A 13 15.91 35.96 -58.17
CA LEU A 13 14.69 35.29 -58.56
C LEU A 13 14.60 33.84 -58.01
N LYS A 14 13.79 33.62 -56.96
CA LYS A 14 13.15 32.31 -56.77
C LYS A 14 12.11 32.19 -57.88
N ILE A 15 12.54 31.69 -59.03
CA ILE A 15 11.63 31.09 -59.99
C ILE A 15 11.14 29.82 -59.30
N THR A 16 9.91 29.85 -58.81
CA THR A 16 9.15 28.64 -58.49
C THR A 16 9.00 27.87 -59.79
N TYR A 17 9.70 26.75 -59.94
CA TYR A 17 9.42 25.81 -61.00
C TYR A 17 8.09 25.14 -60.67
N PRO A 18 7.07 25.21 -61.54
CA PRO A 18 5.94 24.31 -61.41
C PRO A 18 6.47 22.87 -61.53
N VAL A 19 5.96 21.97 -60.68
CA VAL A 19 6.26 20.53 -60.77
C VAL A 19 5.67 20.03 -62.09
N THR A 20 6.46 20.05 -63.16
CA THR A 20 6.01 19.66 -64.51
C THR A 20 6.52 18.28 -64.95
N ASN A 21 7.32 17.59 -64.14
CA ASN A 21 7.75 16.21 -64.40
C ASN A 21 7.50 15.30 -63.19
N TYR A 22 6.59 14.35 -63.36
CA TYR A 22 6.15 13.38 -62.35
C TYR A 22 7.08 12.14 -62.26
N GLU A 23 8.30 12.17 -62.84
CA GLU A 23 9.20 11.01 -62.94
C GLU A 23 10.18 10.84 -61.76
N ASN A 24 10.22 11.74 -60.78
CA ASN A 24 11.28 11.81 -59.75
C ASN A 24 10.85 11.56 -58.28
N PHE A 25 9.64 11.04 -58.02
CA PHE A 25 9.20 10.71 -56.65
C PHE A 25 9.51 9.25 -56.31
N GLU A 26 10.13 9.00 -55.15
CA GLU A 26 10.30 7.65 -54.61
C GLU A 26 9.28 7.33 -53.52
N ASP A 27 8.78 6.10 -53.53
CA ASP A 27 7.92 5.55 -52.50
C ASP A 27 8.76 5.18 -51.28
N SER A 28 8.42 5.75 -50.13
CA SER A 28 9.11 5.46 -48.87
C SER A 28 8.09 5.11 -47.80
N PHE A 29 8.36 4.03 -47.05
CA PHE A 29 7.59 3.67 -45.88
C PHE A 29 8.30 4.19 -44.64
N ILE A 30 7.58 4.95 -43.84
CA ILE A 30 8.11 5.67 -42.68
C ILE A 30 7.21 5.44 -41.48
N GLN A 31 7.75 5.71 -40.29
CA GLN A 31 6.94 5.73 -39.07
C GLN A 31 6.21 7.08 -38.96
N ILE A 32 4.91 7.08 -38.66
CA ILE A 32 4.14 8.29 -38.34
C ILE A 32 3.61 8.19 -36.91
N LYS A 33 3.69 9.30 -36.17
CA LYS A 33 3.17 9.41 -34.81
C LYS A 33 2.42 10.73 -34.60
N CYS A 34 1.24 10.64 -33.98
CA CYS A 34 0.44 11.79 -33.58
C CYS A 34 -0.28 11.48 -32.25
N GLY A 35 0.17 12.07 -31.15
CA GLY A 35 -0.29 11.66 -29.82
C GLY A 35 0.06 10.20 -29.53
N ASP A 36 -0.94 9.39 -29.18
CA ASP A 36 -0.82 7.94 -28.93
C ASP A 36 -1.07 7.09 -30.18
N LEU A 37 -1.53 7.70 -31.28
CA LEU A 37 -1.63 7.04 -32.58
C LEU A 37 -0.24 6.85 -33.18
N GLN A 38 0.05 5.63 -33.63
CA GLN A 38 1.32 5.28 -34.26
C GLN A 38 1.10 4.25 -35.38
N ASP A 39 1.69 4.51 -36.54
CA ASP A 39 1.80 3.53 -37.64
C ASP A 39 3.27 3.43 -38.06
N ASN A 40 3.79 2.20 -38.09
CA ASN A 40 5.19 1.92 -38.40
C ASN A 40 5.44 1.75 -39.91
N PHE A 41 4.40 1.67 -40.72
CA PHE A 41 4.49 1.37 -42.16
C PHE A 41 3.63 2.35 -42.98
N PHE A 42 3.80 3.65 -42.73
CA PHE A 42 3.03 4.68 -43.40
C PHE A 42 3.73 5.13 -44.69
N MET A 43 3.04 5.02 -45.83
CA MET A 43 3.63 5.37 -47.14
C MET A 43 3.62 6.88 -47.40
N VAL A 44 4.74 7.40 -47.88
CA VAL A 44 4.93 8.78 -48.33
C VAL A 44 5.66 8.82 -49.67
N LYS A 45 5.54 9.95 -50.38
CA LYS A 45 6.33 10.21 -51.59
C LYS A 45 7.46 11.18 -51.25
N TYR A 46 8.69 10.78 -51.53
CA TYR A 46 9.89 11.58 -51.28
C TYR A 46 10.42 12.15 -52.59
N ASP A 47 10.62 13.47 -52.61
CA ASP A 47 11.23 14.19 -53.73
C ASP A 47 12.74 14.32 -53.48
N ILE A 48 13.54 13.62 -54.27
CA ILE A 48 15.00 13.56 -54.13
C ILE A 48 15.65 14.90 -54.49
N GLU A 49 15.09 15.66 -55.43
CA GLU A 49 15.68 16.91 -55.91
C GLU A 49 15.45 18.05 -54.92
N THR A 50 14.26 18.09 -54.30
CA THR A 50 13.89 19.15 -53.35
C THR A 50 14.05 18.75 -51.88
N ASN A 51 14.35 17.48 -51.61
CA ASN A 51 14.44 16.88 -50.27
C ASN A 51 13.15 17.09 -49.44
N LYS A 52 11.99 16.98 -50.10
CA LYS A 52 10.67 17.18 -49.52
C LYS A 52 9.91 15.86 -49.38
N VAL A 53 9.10 15.78 -48.34
CA VAL A 53 8.20 14.65 -48.08
C VAL A 53 6.77 15.08 -48.33
N TYR A 54 6.03 14.27 -49.08
CA TYR A 54 4.63 14.48 -49.37
C TYR A 54 3.79 13.33 -48.81
N ILE A 55 2.71 13.68 -48.11
CA ILE A 55 1.79 12.72 -47.51
C ILE A 55 0.49 12.68 -48.31
N GLY A 56 -0.01 11.48 -48.59
CA GLY A 56 -1.37 11.28 -49.10
C GLY A 56 -2.41 11.66 -48.05
N LEU A 57 -3.20 12.69 -48.31
CA LEU A 57 -4.14 13.23 -47.32
C LEU A 57 -5.22 12.23 -46.88
N ASN A 58 -5.68 11.36 -47.77
CA ASN A 58 -6.68 10.34 -47.42
C ASN A 58 -6.15 9.39 -46.34
N SER A 59 -4.93 8.88 -46.52
CA SER A 59 -4.28 7.99 -45.55
C SER A 59 -3.99 8.71 -44.24
N LEU A 60 -3.61 10.00 -44.31
CA LEU A 60 -3.35 10.81 -43.12
C LEU A 60 -4.61 11.03 -42.30
N PHE A 61 -5.71 11.41 -42.95
CA PHE A 61 -6.99 11.61 -42.27
C PHE A 61 -7.53 10.30 -41.71
N TYR A 62 -7.29 9.18 -42.39
CA TYR A 62 -7.64 7.86 -41.86
C TYR A 62 -6.84 7.54 -40.59
N PHE A 63 -5.52 7.70 -40.63
CA PHE A 63 -4.63 7.49 -39.47
C PHE A 63 -5.01 8.35 -38.27
N LEU A 64 -5.39 9.61 -38.50
CA LEU A 64 -5.76 10.56 -37.45
C LEU A 64 -7.23 10.46 -37.00
N GLU A 65 -7.99 9.52 -37.56
CA GLU A 65 -9.45 9.41 -37.39
C GLU A 65 -10.23 10.68 -37.83
N LEU A 66 -9.64 11.55 -38.65
CA LEU A 66 -10.22 12.81 -39.15
C LEU A 66 -11.12 12.62 -40.36
N TYR A 67 -12.06 11.71 -40.22
CA TYR A 67 -12.74 11.18 -41.39
C TYR A 67 -13.76 12.15 -42.02
N THR A 68 -14.22 13.15 -41.26
CA THR A 68 -15.10 14.25 -41.72
C THR A 68 -14.48 15.11 -42.82
N LEU A 69 -13.18 14.95 -43.09
CA LEU A 69 -12.47 15.64 -44.15
C LEU A 69 -12.58 14.90 -45.49
N GLU A 70 -13.11 15.61 -46.48
CA GLU A 70 -13.23 15.18 -47.87
C GLU A 70 -12.10 15.79 -48.72
N VAL A 71 -11.38 14.95 -49.46
CA VAL A 71 -10.34 15.38 -50.42
C VAL A 71 -10.94 15.41 -51.82
N ARG A 72 -11.11 16.63 -52.37
CA ARG A 72 -11.59 16.86 -53.74
C ARG A 72 -10.41 16.97 -54.69
N LEU A 73 -10.04 15.83 -55.28
CA LEU A 73 -8.86 15.69 -56.16
C LEU A 73 -8.83 16.71 -57.30
N LYS A 74 -9.92 16.84 -58.08
CA LYS A 74 -10.00 17.76 -59.24
C LYS A 74 -9.76 19.23 -58.90
N GLU A 75 -10.02 19.62 -57.65
CA GLU A 75 -9.86 20.99 -57.17
C GLU A 75 -8.60 21.18 -56.32
N MET A 76 -7.85 20.08 -56.04
CA MET A 76 -6.76 19.99 -55.07
C MET A 76 -7.13 20.62 -53.73
N LYS A 77 -8.24 20.15 -53.16
CA LYS A 77 -8.91 20.83 -52.05
C LYS A 77 -9.37 19.87 -50.95
N VAL A 78 -9.35 20.34 -49.71
CA VAL A 78 -9.94 19.65 -48.55
C VAL A 78 -11.13 20.46 -48.04
N VAL A 79 -12.25 19.79 -47.81
CA VAL A 79 -13.46 20.38 -47.25
C VAL A 79 -13.98 19.48 -46.12
N GLY A 80 -14.40 20.04 -45.00
CA GLY A 80 -14.95 19.27 -43.89
C GLY A 80 -14.88 20.01 -42.57
N VAL A 81 -14.99 19.28 -41.46
CA VAL A 81 -14.91 19.84 -40.10
C VAL A 81 -13.60 19.44 -39.45
N LEU A 82 -12.79 20.40 -39.02
CA LEU A 82 -11.54 20.16 -38.29
C LEU A 82 -11.53 20.96 -36.99
N GLY A 83 -11.48 20.28 -35.84
CA GLY A 83 -11.46 20.93 -34.53
C GLY A 83 -12.64 21.88 -34.29
N ASN A 84 -13.86 21.43 -34.61
CA ASN A 84 -15.11 22.19 -34.54
C ASN A 84 -15.20 23.43 -35.46
N LYS A 85 -14.38 23.49 -36.52
CA LYS A 85 -14.45 24.54 -37.54
C LYS A 85 -14.64 23.94 -38.93
N ASN A 86 -15.57 24.51 -39.69
CA ASN A 86 -15.69 24.22 -41.12
C ASN A 86 -14.46 24.74 -41.85
N ILE A 87 -13.74 23.83 -42.52
CA ILE A 87 -12.56 24.14 -43.32
C ILE A 87 -12.84 23.93 -44.81
N ASN A 88 -12.22 24.77 -45.62
CA ASN A 88 -12.34 24.80 -47.08
C ASN A 88 -10.99 25.28 -47.62
N ILE A 89 -10.07 24.34 -47.78
CA ILE A 89 -8.64 24.59 -47.97
C ILE A 89 -8.24 24.14 -49.37
N LYS A 90 -7.69 25.05 -50.17
CA LYS A 90 -7.14 24.73 -51.48
C LYS A 90 -5.61 24.70 -51.44
N PHE A 91 -5.04 23.69 -52.08
CA PHE A 91 -3.60 23.53 -52.26
C PHE A 91 -3.18 23.98 -53.66
N ASN A 92 -2.04 24.66 -53.73
CA ASN A 92 -1.45 25.14 -54.97
C ASN A 92 -0.57 24.04 -55.59
N SER A 93 -0.23 24.18 -56.87
CA SER A 93 0.59 23.20 -57.61
C SER A 93 2.04 23.08 -57.14
N ASP A 94 2.52 24.00 -56.32
CA ASP A 94 3.84 23.98 -55.66
C ASP A 94 3.79 23.35 -54.24
N GLU A 95 2.59 23.12 -53.70
CA GLU A 95 2.35 22.55 -52.37
C GLU A 95 1.86 21.10 -52.43
N ALA A 96 1.21 20.72 -53.54
CA ALA A 96 0.54 19.44 -53.68
C ALA A 96 0.48 18.97 -55.13
N PHE A 97 0.36 17.66 -55.31
CA PHE A 97 0.13 17.02 -56.60
C PHE A 97 -0.79 15.80 -56.47
N ILE A 98 -1.37 15.38 -57.59
CA ILE A 98 -2.26 14.21 -57.64
C ILE A 98 -1.49 13.06 -58.26
N MET A 99 -1.44 11.94 -57.56
CA MET A 99 -0.84 10.70 -58.06
C MET A 99 -1.64 9.52 -57.49
N GLU A 100 -1.84 8.47 -58.29
CA GLU A 100 -2.52 7.23 -57.84
C GLU A 100 -3.86 7.49 -57.15
N ASN A 101 -4.67 8.41 -57.72
CA ASN A 101 -5.97 8.81 -57.18
C ASN A 101 -5.95 9.37 -55.74
N SER A 102 -4.80 9.89 -55.30
CA SER A 102 -4.61 10.54 -54.00
C SER A 102 -3.98 11.92 -54.17
N LEU A 103 -4.33 12.86 -53.28
CA LEU A 103 -3.71 14.18 -53.20
C LEU A 103 -2.54 14.10 -52.22
N TYR A 104 -1.32 14.18 -52.74
CA TYR A 104 -0.09 14.21 -51.96
C TYR A 104 0.30 15.66 -51.68
N VAL A 105 0.50 15.99 -50.40
CA VAL A 105 0.72 17.36 -49.94
C VAL A 105 1.99 17.45 -49.10
N ASP A 106 2.77 18.51 -49.33
CA ASP A 106 3.98 18.85 -48.60
C ASP A 106 3.69 19.05 -47.10
N LEU A 107 4.57 18.53 -46.24
CA LEU A 107 4.41 18.61 -44.78
C LEU A 107 4.23 20.03 -44.23
N GLU A 108 4.87 21.03 -44.83
CA GLU A 108 4.76 22.42 -44.38
C GLU A 108 3.39 22.99 -44.77
N ALA A 109 2.87 22.65 -45.96
CA ALA A 109 1.51 23.01 -46.36
C ALA A 109 0.44 22.34 -45.48
N ILE A 110 0.64 21.09 -45.07
CA ILE A 110 -0.22 20.41 -44.09
C ILE A 110 -0.18 21.15 -42.76
N LYS A 111 1.02 21.47 -42.26
CA LYS A 111 1.20 22.17 -40.98
C LYS A 111 0.50 23.52 -40.97
N GLU A 112 0.73 24.35 -41.98
CA GLU A 112 0.18 25.69 -42.09
C GLU A 112 -1.34 25.69 -42.30
N LYS A 113 -1.84 24.85 -43.21
CA LYS A 113 -3.24 24.92 -43.63
C LYS A 113 -4.17 24.04 -42.80
N LEU A 114 -3.72 22.86 -42.35
CA LEU A 114 -4.53 21.93 -41.55
C LEU A 114 -4.33 22.10 -40.03
N ASN A 115 -3.85 23.27 -39.60
CA ASN A 115 -3.79 23.69 -38.19
C ASN A 115 -3.02 22.73 -37.27
N PHE A 116 -1.86 22.25 -37.71
CA PHE A 116 -0.93 21.53 -36.83
C PHE A 116 0.03 22.50 -36.16
N ARG A 117 0.21 22.34 -34.85
CA ARG A 117 1.21 23.07 -34.08
C ARG A 117 2.61 22.77 -34.56
N LYS A 118 2.87 21.49 -34.85
CA LYS A 118 4.18 20.99 -35.24
C LYS A 118 4.03 19.77 -36.13
N ILE A 119 4.78 19.74 -37.23
CA ILE A 119 5.08 18.55 -38.01
C ILE A 119 6.59 18.53 -38.18
N THR A 120 7.23 17.41 -37.89
CA THR A 120 8.69 17.28 -37.99
C THR A 120 9.03 15.94 -38.60
N PHE A 121 9.81 15.96 -39.67
CA PHE A 121 10.40 14.76 -40.25
C PHE A 121 11.82 14.57 -39.72
N ASN A 122 12.11 13.39 -39.22
CA ASN A 122 13.45 12.98 -38.83
C ASN A 122 14.03 12.07 -39.92
N TYR A 123 15.03 12.58 -40.64
CA TYR A 123 15.70 11.88 -41.73
C TYR A 123 16.56 10.70 -41.26
N GLU A 124 17.08 10.72 -40.02
CA GLU A 124 17.91 9.62 -39.49
C GLU A 124 17.07 8.38 -39.18
N ASN A 125 15.86 8.60 -38.66
CA ASN A 125 14.97 7.53 -38.20
C ASN A 125 13.78 7.30 -39.14
N LEU A 126 13.73 7.99 -40.29
CA LEU A 126 12.62 7.95 -41.24
C LEU A 126 11.25 8.00 -40.54
N SER A 127 11.02 9.07 -39.76
CA SER A 127 9.81 9.21 -38.96
C SER A 127 9.21 10.62 -39.01
N ILE A 128 7.87 10.71 -39.01
CA ILE A 128 7.13 11.96 -38.88
C ILE A 128 6.46 12.01 -37.52
N SER A 129 6.69 13.10 -36.80
CA SER A 129 5.97 13.45 -35.57
C SER A 129 5.05 14.65 -35.80
N MET A 130 3.77 14.49 -35.46
CA MET A 130 2.74 15.51 -35.61
C MET A 130 2.13 15.89 -34.26
N ILE A 131 1.79 17.17 -34.11
CA ILE A 131 1.08 17.72 -32.95
C ILE A 131 0.00 18.66 -33.47
N PRO A 132 -1.30 18.31 -33.39
CA PRO A 132 -2.40 19.18 -33.83
C PRO A 132 -2.67 20.30 -32.82
N ASN A 133 -3.34 21.38 -33.27
CA ASN A 133 -3.93 22.41 -32.38
C ASN A 133 -5.43 22.13 -32.08
N PHE A 134 -5.89 20.92 -32.33
CA PHE A 134 -7.26 20.47 -32.11
C PHE A 134 -7.23 19.09 -31.45
N THR A 135 -8.29 18.75 -30.71
CA THR A 135 -8.44 17.43 -30.07
C THR A 135 -8.78 16.39 -31.11
N LEU A 136 -8.10 15.25 -31.07
CA LEU A 136 -8.36 14.12 -31.96
C LEU A 136 -9.58 13.31 -31.45
N PRO A 137 -10.32 12.63 -32.33
CA PRO A 137 -11.49 11.83 -31.93
C PRO A 137 -11.21 10.81 -30.82
N TYR A 138 -10.09 10.08 -30.89
CA TYR A 138 -9.69 9.14 -29.84
C TYR A 138 -9.49 9.80 -28.46
N GLU A 139 -8.92 11.00 -28.42
CA GLU A 139 -8.68 11.75 -27.16
C GLU A 139 -10.01 12.17 -26.50
N MET A 140 -11.05 12.43 -27.30
CA MET A 140 -12.39 12.74 -26.79
C MET A 140 -13.05 11.51 -26.16
N ARG A 141 -12.84 10.31 -26.74
CA ARG A 141 -13.36 9.04 -26.19
C ARG A 141 -12.74 8.75 -24.83
N GLU A 142 -11.40 8.79 -24.74
CA GLU A 142 -10.66 8.54 -23.50
C GLU A 142 -11.04 9.52 -22.39
N LYS A 143 -11.16 10.81 -22.70
CA LYS A 143 -11.56 11.82 -21.72
C LYS A 143 -12.97 11.57 -21.17
N SER A 144 -13.89 11.10 -22.02
CA SER A 144 -15.26 10.77 -21.62
C SER A 144 -15.30 9.54 -20.72
N LYS A 145 -14.47 8.53 -21.00
CA LYS A 145 -14.30 7.34 -20.15
C LYS A 145 -13.77 7.71 -18.76
N ILE A 146 -12.74 8.55 -18.70
CA ILE A 146 -12.14 9.00 -17.44
C ILE A 146 -13.14 9.82 -16.59
N GLU A 147 -13.92 10.72 -17.20
CA GLU A 147 -14.93 11.48 -16.45
C GLU A 147 -16.07 10.59 -15.94
N ARG A 148 -16.49 9.55 -16.69
CA ARG A 148 -17.46 8.55 -16.20
C ARG A 148 -16.89 7.76 -15.02
N LEU A 149 -15.67 7.22 -15.16
CA LEU A 149 -14.99 6.55 -14.06
C LEU A 149 -14.85 7.45 -12.82
N ARG A 150 -14.64 8.77 -13.02
CA ARG A 150 -14.60 9.74 -11.93
C ARG A 150 -15.97 9.99 -11.30
N LEU A 151 -17.04 10.04 -12.09
CA LEU A 151 -18.41 10.20 -11.61
C LEU A 151 -18.93 8.94 -10.91
N ASP A 152 -18.58 7.76 -11.41
CA ASP A 152 -18.86 6.47 -10.76
C ASP A 152 -18.06 6.33 -9.46
N ALA A 153 -16.80 6.79 -9.42
CA ALA A 153 -16.03 6.89 -8.18
C ALA A 153 -16.56 7.96 -7.20
N GLN A 154 -17.42 8.89 -7.64
CA GLN A 154 -18.09 9.86 -6.77
C GLN A 154 -19.49 9.42 -6.34
N ASN A 155 -20.16 8.56 -7.11
CA ASN A 155 -21.46 7.98 -6.80
C ASN A 155 -21.35 6.64 -6.06
N GLY A 156 -20.23 5.93 -6.19
CA GLY A 156 -19.84 4.86 -5.27
C GLY A 156 -19.51 5.49 -3.94
N GLY A 157 -20.48 5.47 -3.02
CA GLY A 157 -20.27 5.85 -1.63
C GLY A 157 -19.11 5.07 -1.01
N GLU A 158 -18.55 5.61 0.07
CA GLU A 158 -17.60 4.92 0.94
C GLU A 158 -17.97 3.43 1.12
N ASP A 159 -17.11 2.52 0.67
CA ASP A 159 -17.05 1.10 1.03
C ASP A 159 -18.39 0.41 1.37
N GLU A 160 -19.28 0.22 0.38
CA GLU A 160 -20.43 -0.67 0.60
C GLU A 160 -19.91 -2.11 0.82
N LEU A 161 -20.09 -2.61 2.04
CA LEU A 161 -19.71 -3.95 2.46
C LEU A 161 -20.85 -4.92 2.15
N ASP A 162 -20.58 -6.00 1.44
CA ASP A 162 -21.60 -7.02 1.14
C ASP A 162 -21.98 -7.80 2.40
N ILE A 163 -20.97 -8.18 3.21
CA ILE A 163 -21.17 -8.99 4.41
C ILE A 163 -20.29 -8.48 5.56
N VAL A 164 -20.87 -8.40 6.76
CA VAL A 164 -20.12 -8.22 8.01
C VAL A 164 -20.26 -9.50 8.84
N MET A 165 -19.13 -10.10 9.23
CA MET A 165 -19.17 -11.31 10.05
C MET A 165 -19.93 -11.05 11.37
N PRO A 166 -20.93 -11.87 11.71
CA PRO A 166 -21.81 -11.60 12.84
C PRO A 166 -21.07 -11.76 14.17
N ALA A 167 -21.38 -10.88 15.12
CA ALA A 167 -21.00 -11.08 16.52
C ALA A 167 -21.90 -12.15 17.16
N LYS A 168 -21.32 -13.09 17.90
CA LYS A 168 -22.07 -14.17 18.58
C LYS A 168 -21.84 -14.12 20.08
N LEU A 169 -22.83 -14.63 20.82
CA LEU A 169 -22.76 -14.74 22.28
C LEU A 169 -21.66 -15.71 22.73
N LEU A 170 -21.49 -16.82 22.01
CA LEU A 170 -20.45 -17.81 22.26
C LEU A 170 -20.16 -18.56 20.95
N THR A 171 -18.88 -18.79 20.66
CA THR A 171 -18.45 -19.80 19.68
C THR A 171 -17.50 -20.80 20.34
N PRO A 172 -17.32 -22.00 19.75
CA PRO A 172 -16.28 -22.92 20.21
C PRO A 172 -14.88 -22.33 20.07
N GLY A 173 -14.62 -21.55 19.01
CA GLY A 173 -13.34 -20.89 18.78
C GLY A 173 -12.22 -21.84 18.34
N PHE A 174 -10.99 -21.38 18.55
CA PHE A 174 -9.76 -22.06 18.15
C PHE A 174 -8.88 -22.31 19.37
N LEU A 175 -8.31 -23.51 19.44
CA LEU A 175 -7.32 -23.90 20.44
C LEU A 175 -6.01 -24.22 19.72
N LYS A 176 -4.94 -23.53 20.10
CA LYS A 176 -3.58 -23.87 19.71
C LYS A 176 -2.86 -24.49 20.90
N VAL A 177 -2.20 -25.62 20.67
CA VAL A 177 -1.35 -26.27 21.67
C VAL A 177 0.07 -26.27 21.16
N ASN A 178 0.98 -25.70 21.95
CA ASN A 178 2.39 -25.55 21.62
C ASN A 178 3.19 -26.39 22.62
N TRP A 179 4.00 -27.31 22.12
CA TRP A 179 4.97 -28.04 22.90
C TRP A 179 6.36 -27.65 22.42
N TYR A 180 7.24 -27.25 23.32
CA TYR A 180 8.61 -26.96 22.95
C TYR A 180 9.61 -27.41 24.00
N LYS A 181 10.85 -27.57 23.53
CA LYS A 181 11.99 -27.91 24.34
C LYS A 181 13.18 -27.08 23.88
N TYR A 182 13.60 -26.12 24.71
CA TYR A 182 14.68 -25.18 24.40
C TYR A 182 16.05 -25.83 24.25
N ASP A 183 16.33 -26.90 25.00
CA ASP A 183 17.53 -27.70 24.82
C ASP A 183 17.16 -29.18 24.94
N LEU A 184 17.36 -29.95 23.86
CA LEU A 184 17.13 -31.39 23.84
C LEU A 184 17.91 -32.14 24.93
N GLN A 185 19.02 -31.59 25.42
CA GLN A 185 19.81 -32.16 26.53
C GLN A 185 19.19 -31.96 27.90
N GLU A 186 18.37 -30.92 28.08
CA GLU A 186 17.65 -30.69 29.34
C GLU A 186 16.51 -31.70 29.52
N LYS A 187 16.01 -31.89 30.75
CA LYS A 187 14.88 -32.80 31.02
C LYS A 187 13.52 -32.11 30.93
N SER A 188 13.49 -30.80 31.19
CA SER A 188 12.29 -29.97 31.15
C SER A 188 11.79 -29.80 29.72
N TYR A 189 10.47 -29.69 29.60
CA TYR A 189 9.77 -29.26 28.40
C TYR A 189 8.68 -28.29 28.84
N ASN A 190 8.15 -27.53 27.89
CA ASN A 190 7.06 -26.62 28.13
C ASN A 190 5.87 -27.06 27.26
N LEU A 191 4.69 -26.89 27.82
CA LEU A 191 3.44 -27.14 27.12
C LEU A 191 2.56 -25.93 27.38
N GLU A 192 2.21 -25.22 26.31
CA GLU A 192 1.47 -23.97 26.34
C GLU A 192 0.20 -24.10 25.51
N TYR A 193 -0.78 -23.25 25.81
CA TYR A 193 -2.00 -23.14 25.03
C TYR A 193 -2.32 -21.70 24.71
N GLU A 194 -2.95 -21.51 23.56
CA GLU A 194 -3.61 -20.28 23.16
C GLU A 194 -5.05 -20.62 22.79
N TYR A 195 -5.99 -19.78 23.20
CA TYR A 195 -7.40 -19.98 22.95
C TYR A 195 -8.04 -18.66 22.54
N GLY A 196 -8.66 -18.65 21.36
CA GLY A 196 -9.35 -17.50 20.80
C GLY A 196 -10.79 -17.86 20.46
N THR A 197 -11.75 -17.06 20.91
CA THR A 197 -13.17 -17.32 20.65
C THR A 197 -14.01 -16.04 20.68
N GLN A 198 -15.23 -16.11 20.14
CA GLN A 198 -16.23 -15.09 20.42
C GLN A 198 -16.92 -15.42 21.74
N PHE A 199 -16.99 -14.44 22.64
CA PHE A 199 -17.65 -14.55 23.92
C PHE A 199 -18.34 -13.24 24.29
N LEU A 200 -19.61 -13.30 24.69
CA LEU A 200 -20.43 -12.14 25.04
C LEU A 200 -20.39 -11.03 23.98
N TYR A 201 -20.41 -11.39 22.69
CA TYR A 201 -20.31 -10.48 21.54
C TYR A 201 -18.98 -9.74 21.39
N GLY A 202 -18.00 -10.02 22.24
CA GLY A 202 -16.61 -9.60 22.11
C GLY A 202 -15.69 -10.76 21.74
N ASN A 203 -14.40 -10.48 21.67
CA ASN A 203 -13.35 -11.42 21.30
C ASN A 203 -12.58 -11.79 22.59
N LEU A 204 -12.68 -13.04 23.01
CA LEU A 204 -11.94 -13.56 24.15
C LEU A 204 -10.65 -14.21 23.65
N TYR A 205 -9.51 -13.70 24.10
CA TYR A 205 -8.20 -14.31 23.92
C TYR A 205 -7.63 -14.72 25.26
N LEU A 206 -7.10 -15.94 25.34
CA LEU A 206 -6.42 -16.49 26.51
C LEU A 206 -5.12 -17.16 26.06
N ASN A 207 -4.05 -16.97 26.84
CA ASN A 207 -2.86 -17.82 26.74
C ASN A 207 -2.37 -18.25 28.13
N GLY A 208 -1.64 -19.35 28.16
CA GLY A 208 -1.09 -19.84 29.41
C GLY A 208 -0.23 -21.08 29.27
N ASP A 209 0.36 -21.44 30.42
CA ASP A 209 1.21 -22.61 30.54
C ASP A 209 0.39 -23.76 31.14
N ILE A 210 0.56 -24.96 30.59
CA ILE A 210 0.11 -26.23 31.17
C ILE A 210 1.27 -26.82 32.00
N GLU A 211 2.46 -26.90 31.41
CA GLU A 211 3.71 -27.34 32.03
C GLU A 211 4.80 -26.29 31.79
N PRO A 212 5.67 -25.98 32.78
CA PRO A 212 5.92 -26.71 34.02
C PRO A 212 4.99 -26.35 35.20
N LYS A 213 4.16 -25.32 35.06
CA LYS A 213 3.17 -24.93 36.07
C LYS A 213 1.92 -24.41 35.38
N HIS A 214 0.77 -24.92 35.80
CA HIS A 214 -0.50 -24.45 35.26
C HIS A 214 -0.76 -22.98 35.66
N ARG A 215 -0.80 -22.08 34.69
CA ARG A 215 -1.17 -20.66 34.88
C ARG A 215 -1.72 -20.04 33.61
N ILE A 216 -2.67 -19.11 33.77
CA ILE A 216 -3.06 -18.18 32.70
C ILE A 216 -2.06 -17.02 32.77
N ASN A 217 -1.37 -16.76 31.66
CA ASN A 217 -0.36 -15.71 31.57
C ASN A 217 -0.99 -14.38 31.13
N TYR A 218 -1.89 -14.44 30.15
CA TYR A 218 -2.58 -13.28 29.59
C TYR A 218 -3.99 -13.69 29.20
N GLY A 219 -4.96 -12.81 29.45
CA GLY A 219 -6.32 -13.04 29.03
C GLY A 219 -7.11 -11.75 28.95
N ASN A 220 -7.78 -11.52 27.82
CA ASN A 220 -8.62 -10.34 27.65
C ASN A 220 -9.87 -10.62 26.82
N LEU A 221 -10.88 -9.80 27.08
CA LEU A 221 -12.11 -9.73 26.32
C LEU A 221 -12.18 -8.34 25.67
N THR A 222 -12.07 -8.31 24.36
CA THR A 222 -12.02 -7.07 23.57
C THR A 222 -13.33 -6.85 22.83
N TYR A 223 -13.82 -5.62 22.89
CA TYR A 223 -14.94 -5.15 22.09
C TYR A 223 -14.46 -4.00 21.21
N SER A 224 -14.26 -4.30 19.93
CA SER A 224 -13.72 -3.33 18.99
C SER A 224 -14.74 -2.24 18.63
N ASN A 225 -14.29 -0.99 18.50
CA ASN A 225 -15.08 0.16 18.02
C ASN A 225 -16.43 0.34 18.75
N ILE A 226 -16.45 0.25 20.08
CA ILE A 226 -17.68 0.45 20.88
C ILE A 226 -18.18 1.90 20.79
N TRP A 227 -17.26 2.87 20.80
CA TRP A 227 -17.60 4.28 20.68
C TRP A 227 -16.54 5.03 19.87
N GLU A 228 -16.98 5.55 18.71
CA GLU A 228 -16.09 6.03 17.65
C GLU A 228 -15.09 4.92 17.27
N ASN A 229 -13.79 5.19 17.37
CA ASN A 229 -12.75 4.21 17.09
C ASN A 229 -12.20 3.51 18.35
N ASN A 230 -12.81 3.73 19.53
CA ASN A 230 -12.27 3.18 20.78
C ASN A 230 -12.73 1.75 21.03
N ASP A 231 -11.75 0.93 21.41
CA ASP A 231 -11.94 -0.44 21.87
C ASP A 231 -12.11 -0.46 23.38
N LEU A 232 -13.01 -1.33 23.87
CA LEU A 232 -13.11 -1.69 25.29
C LEU A 232 -12.42 -3.03 25.51
N VAL A 233 -11.40 -3.04 26.35
CA VAL A 233 -10.66 -4.26 26.75
C VAL A 233 -10.88 -4.51 28.23
N LEU A 234 -11.33 -5.72 28.56
CA LEU A 234 -11.48 -6.23 29.92
C LEU A 234 -10.47 -7.36 30.15
N GLY A 235 -9.60 -7.24 31.16
CA GLY A 235 -8.54 -8.21 31.44
C GLY A 235 -7.16 -7.61 31.25
N SER A 236 -6.25 -8.38 30.63
CA SER A 236 -4.86 -7.97 30.41
C SER A 236 -4.71 -6.96 29.27
N PHE A 237 -3.94 -5.89 29.49
CA PHE A 237 -3.57 -4.89 28.47
C PHE A 237 -2.26 -4.16 28.85
N SER A 238 -1.63 -3.51 27.88
CA SER A 238 -0.46 -2.63 28.10
C SER A 238 -0.89 -1.16 28.34
N MET A 239 -0.52 -0.60 29.49
CA MET A 239 -0.82 0.79 29.88
C MET A 239 0.18 1.79 29.29
N VAL A 240 -0.34 2.93 28.86
CA VAL A 240 0.45 4.04 28.30
C VAL A 240 0.67 5.09 29.38
N SER A 241 1.87 5.09 29.95
CA SER A 241 2.22 5.98 31.06
C SER A 241 3.40 6.90 30.70
N PRO A 242 3.63 7.99 31.45
CA PRO A 242 4.77 8.86 31.21
C PRO A 242 6.11 8.16 31.48
N ASN A 243 7.06 8.26 30.54
CA ASN A 243 8.35 7.54 30.58
C ASN A 243 9.25 7.92 31.75
N PHE A 244 9.05 9.11 32.34
CA PHE A 244 9.82 9.59 33.47
C PHE A 244 9.40 8.93 34.80
N ILE A 245 8.32 8.14 34.79
CA ILE A 245 7.84 7.33 35.91
C ILE A 245 8.21 5.87 35.65
N ASN A 246 8.96 5.28 36.59
CA ASN A 246 9.40 3.90 36.47
C ASN A 246 8.31 2.93 36.94
N ILE A 247 7.44 2.51 36.02
CA ILE A 247 6.33 1.57 36.26
C ILE A 247 6.27 0.46 35.21
N GLY A 248 5.69 -0.68 35.59
CA GLY A 248 5.39 -1.76 34.66
C GLY A 248 4.11 -1.48 33.89
N SER A 249 4.15 -1.74 32.58
CA SER A 249 3.03 -1.47 31.66
C SER A 249 1.98 -2.58 31.63
N ASP A 250 2.30 -3.80 32.05
CA ASP A 250 1.35 -4.91 31.98
C ASP A 250 0.29 -4.79 33.09
N ILE A 251 -0.96 -4.50 32.71
CA ILE A 251 -2.08 -4.26 33.63
C ILE A 251 -3.16 -5.33 33.44
N ILE A 252 -3.77 -5.75 34.54
CA ILE A 252 -5.06 -6.47 34.54
C ILE A 252 -6.13 -5.50 35.04
N GLY A 253 -7.12 -5.21 34.20
CA GLY A 253 -8.20 -4.28 34.52
C GLY A 253 -9.09 -3.94 33.33
N ILE A 254 -9.36 -2.65 33.14
CA ILE A 254 -10.22 -2.10 32.08
C ILE A 254 -9.43 -1.07 31.28
N SER A 255 -9.45 -1.18 29.96
CA SER A 255 -8.91 -0.17 29.04
C SER A 255 -9.98 0.23 28.03
N PHE A 256 -10.09 1.52 27.75
CA PHE A 256 -10.95 2.11 26.74
C PHE A 256 -10.12 3.10 25.92
N ARG A 257 -9.80 2.78 24.65
CA ARG A 257 -8.90 3.60 23.81
C ARG A 257 -8.92 3.21 22.33
N ASP A 258 -8.41 4.12 21.48
CA ASP A 258 -8.39 4.07 20.00
C ASP A 258 -7.28 3.16 19.38
N GLU A 259 -6.12 2.94 20.04
CA GLU A 259 -4.95 2.32 19.36
C GLU A 259 -4.03 1.49 20.29
N ASN A 260 -3.36 0.45 19.77
CA ASN A 260 -2.63 -0.57 20.56
C ASN A 260 -1.09 -0.61 20.42
N THR A 261 -0.46 0.33 19.70
CA THR A 261 1.02 0.39 19.53
C THR A 261 1.50 1.82 19.76
N TYR A 262 2.57 2.01 20.53
CA TYR A 262 3.05 3.34 20.87
C TYR A 262 4.58 3.42 20.96
N MET A 263 5.10 4.60 20.63
CA MET A 263 6.50 4.95 20.72
C MET A 263 6.76 6.00 21.79
N THR A 264 7.89 5.82 22.45
CA THR A 264 8.43 6.66 23.52
C THR A 264 9.88 7.00 23.18
N ARG A 265 10.35 8.21 23.52
CA ARG A 265 11.72 8.66 23.21
C ARG A 265 12.41 9.18 24.47
N ASP A 266 13.64 8.75 24.70
CA ASP A 266 14.53 9.26 25.77
C ASP A 266 15.94 9.45 25.20
N GLY A 267 16.46 10.68 25.20
CA GLY A 267 17.89 10.93 25.03
C GLY A 267 18.51 10.45 23.71
N GLY A 268 17.74 10.42 22.61
CA GLY A 268 18.20 9.88 21.32
C GLY A 268 18.05 8.34 21.20
N VAL A 269 17.35 7.72 22.15
CA VAL A 269 16.91 6.33 22.09
C VAL A 269 15.40 6.30 21.84
N THR A 270 15.00 5.65 20.76
CA THR A 270 13.60 5.40 20.43
C THR A 270 13.20 4.03 20.98
N ILE A 271 12.19 3.99 21.86
CA ILE A 271 11.63 2.75 22.41
C ILE A 271 10.23 2.57 21.83
N ILE A 272 10.03 1.49 21.08
CA ILE A 272 8.75 1.15 20.44
C ILE A 272 8.20 -0.08 21.12
N LYS A 273 7.00 0.03 21.67
CA LYS A 273 6.30 -1.08 22.35
C LYS A 273 4.97 -1.34 21.67
N GLY A 274 4.61 -2.62 21.56
CA GLY A 274 3.33 -3.01 21.00
C GLY A 274 3.01 -4.47 21.27
N GLU A 275 1.87 -4.87 20.73
CA GLU A 275 1.37 -6.23 20.80
C GLU A 275 1.28 -6.83 19.38
N ALA A 276 1.78 -8.05 19.22
CA ALA A 276 1.72 -8.86 18.00
C ALA A 276 1.61 -10.34 18.38
N GLU A 277 0.46 -10.96 18.13
CA GLU A 277 0.17 -12.34 18.52
C GLU A 277 0.75 -13.34 17.51
N ASN A 278 1.55 -14.34 17.96
CA ASN A 278 2.08 -15.41 17.09
C ASN A 278 2.87 -14.88 15.86
N ALA A 279 3.58 -13.76 16.04
CA ALA A 279 4.48 -13.21 15.02
C ALA A 279 5.79 -14.03 14.96
N GLN A 280 6.22 -14.41 13.76
CA GLN A 280 7.50 -15.09 13.51
C GLN A 280 8.66 -14.10 13.66
N VAL A 281 8.54 -12.99 12.93
CA VAL A 281 9.52 -11.91 12.91
C VAL A 281 8.76 -10.60 12.92
N ILE A 282 9.20 -9.67 13.74
CA ILE A 282 8.78 -8.28 13.63
C ILE A 282 9.99 -7.53 13.08
N GLU A 283 9.81 -6.94 11.92
CA GLU A 283 10.79 -6.07 11.29
C GLU A 283 10.40 -4.63 11.52
N LEU A 284 11.37 -3.82 11.91
CA LEU A 284 11.18 -2.40 12.13
C LEU A 284 11.85 -1.64 11.00
N TYR A 285 11.04 -0.92 10.24
CA TYR A 285 11.46 -0.08 9.14
C TYR A 285 11.44 1.39 9.52
N ARG A 286 12.39 2.16 8.99
CA ARG A 286 12.34 3.62 8.86
C ARG A 286 12.05 3.95 7.43
N GLU A 287 10.92 4.58 7.12
CA GLU A 287 10.50 4.85 5.75
C GLU A 287 10.43 3.55 4.92
N TYR A 288 11.52 3.21 4.22
CA TYR A 288 11.68 2.00 3.40
C TYR A 288 12.86 1.11 3.81
N THR A 289 13.49 1.38 4.96
CA THR A 289 14.74 0.73 5.39
C THR A 289 14.54 -0.12 6.63
N LEU A 290 14.86 -1.40 6.55
CA LEU A 290 14.95 -2.26 7.72
C LEU A 290 16.04 -1.76 8.68
N ILE A 291 15.65 -1.34 9.87
CA ILE A 291 16.55 -0.83 10.93
C ILE A 291 16.93 -1.95 11.88
N ASP A 292 15.93 -2.72 12.31
CA ASP A 292 16.06 -3.75 13.33
C ASP A 292 15.00 -4.81 13.10
N TYR A 293 15.19 -5.99 13.67
CA TYR A 293 14.17 -7.03 13.69
C TYR A 293 14.31 -7.88 14.94
N ILE A 294 13.20 -8.42 15.41
CA ILE A 294 13.17 -9.35 16.53
C ILE A 294 12.37 -10.59 16.16
N TYR A 295 12.69 -11.70 16.83
CA TYR A 295 11.86 -12.89 16.89
C TYR A 295 11.15 -12.85 18.24
N PRO A 296 9.88 -12.41 18.31
CA PRO A 296 9.21 -12.21 19.58
C PRO A 296 8.92 -13.56 20.24
N THR A 297 9.24 -13.68 21.53
CA THR A 297 8.96 -14.88 22.33
C THR A 297 7.65 -14.76 23.12
N SER A 298 6.90 -13.66 22.93
CA SER A 298 5.63 -13.37 23.58
C SER A 298 4.83 -12.39 22.73
N LYS A 299 3.53 -12.21 23.04
CA LYS A 299 2.67 -11.21 22.37
C LYS A 299 3.22 -9.79 22.48
N ASN A 300 3.91 -9.46 23.56
CA ASN A 300 4.48 -8.13 23.77
C ASN A 300 5.87 -8.05 23.14
N PHE A 301 6.13 -6.96 22.42
CA PHE A 301 7.45 -6.67 21.89
C PHE A 301 7.97 -5.29 22.28
N GLU A 302 9.29 -5.16 22.27
CA GLU A 302 10.00 -3.91 22.49
C GLU A 302 11.17 -3.80 21.51
N PHE A 303 11.23 -2.71 20.74
CA PHE A 303 12.44 -2.28 20.05
C PHE A 303 13.09 -1.14 20.81
N LYS A 304 14.42 -1.15 20.85
CA LYS A 304 15.23 -0.08 21.44
C LYS A 304 16.27 0.38 20.42
N ILE A 305 15.96 1.47 19.72
CA ILE A 305 16.82 2.01 18.66
C ILE A 305 17.68 3.14 19.23
N VAL A 306 18.99 2.99 19.12
CA VAL A 306 19.97 4.00 19.56
C VAL A 306 20.48 4.80 18.34
N ASP A 307 19.58 5.22 17.46
CA ASP A 307 19.94 5.90 16.20
C ASP A 307 20.05 7.42 16.34
N GLY A 308 19.53 8.00 17.42
CA GLY A 308 19.49 9.44 17.65
C GLY A 308 18.51 10.18 16.74
N VAL A 309 17.77 9.49 15.87
CA VAL A 309 16.95 10.11 14.82
C VAL A 309 15.60 10.54 15.39
N LEU A 310 15.27 11.82 15.22
CA LEU A 310 14.14 12.42 15.92
C LEU A 310 12.81 12.41 15.16
N ASN A 311 12.86 12.48 13.83
CA ASN A 311 11.66 12.41 12.98
C ASN A 311 11.82 11.33 11.94
N SER A 312 11.10 10.25 12.15
CA SER A 312 11.01 9.16 11.21
C SER A 312 9.70 8.45 11.40
N ASP A 313 9.05 8.18 10.28
CA ASP A 313 7.91 7.28 10.25
C ASP A 313 8.48 5.87 10.38
N TYR A 314 8.19 5.25 11.52
CA TYR A 314 8.53 3.86 11.76
C TYR A 314 7.36 2.99 11.31
N ILE A 315 7.67 1.97 10.51
CA ILE A 315 6.72 0.97 10.06
C ILE A 315 7.19 -0.36 10.61
N LEU A 316 6.34 -1.03 11.38
CA LEU A 316 6.55 -2.42 11.73
C LEU A 316 5.99 -3.26 10.58
N LYS A 317 6.79 -4.15 10.02
CA LYS A 317 6.30 -5.28 9.23
C LYS A 317 6.34 -6.51 10.11
N ILE A 318 5.18 -6.99 10.48
CA ILE A 318 5.01 -8.18 11.31
C ILE A 318 4.76 -9.35 10.36
N TYR A 319 5.71 -10.27 10.30
CA TYR A 319 5.62 -11.51 9.55
C TYR A 319 5.08 -12.58 10.50
N TYR A 320 3.96 -13.18 10.11
CA TYR A 320 3.37 -14.30 10.83
C TYR A 320 3.82 -15.61 10.19
N ASN A 321 3.81 -16.67 10.98
CA ASN A 321 4.16 -18.02 10.52
C ASN A 321 3.25 -18.48 9.34
N ASP A 322 2.04 -17.91 9.20
CA ASP A 322 1.07 -18.20 8.12
C ASP A 322 1.33 -17.41 6.82
N GLY A 323 2.49 -16.74 6.73
CA GLY A 323 2.89 -15.93 5.58
C GLY A 323 2.17 -14.58 5.49
N ARG A 324 1.25 -14.25 6.41
CA ARG A 324 0.68 -12.90 6.47
C ARG A 324 1.77 -11.90 6.84
N ILE A 325 1.68 -10.72 6.23
CA ILE A 325 2.48 -9.56 6.57
C ILE A 325 1.52 -8.46 7.02
N GLU A 326 1.60 -8.07 8.28
CA GLU A 326 0.89 -6.90 8.78
C GLU A 326 1.85 -5.71 8.85
N GLU A 327 1.53 -4.64 8.13
CA GLU A 327 2.23 -3.38 8.27
C GLU A 327 1.51 -2.50 9.32
N LYS A 328 2.17 -2.22 10.45
CA LYS A 328 1.68 -1.27 11.45
C LYS A 328 2.52 -0.01 11.44
N ARG A 329 1.89 1.15 11.31
CA ARG A 329 2.56 2.41 11.62
C ARG A 329 2.78 2.51 13.13
N VAL A 330 3.97 2.93 13.53
CA VAL A 330 4.30 3.15 14.92
C VAL A 330 3.93 4.59 15.29
N PHE A 331 2.93 4.74 16.14
CA PHE A 331 2.46 6.05 16.58
C PHE A 331 3.34 6.60 17.72
N SER A 332 3.92 7.78 17.54
CA SER A 332 4.51 8.53 18.66
C SER A 332 3.42 9.12 19.54
N LEU A 333 3.69 9.25 20.84
CA LEU A 333 2.91 10.14 21.71
C LEU A 333 2.94 11.60 21.23
N THR A 334 3.89 12.00 20.37
CA THR A 334 3.91 13.32 19.71
C THR A 334 3.05 13.40 18.45
N ASP A 335 2.69 12.25 17.88
CA ASP A 335 1.93 12.13 16.63
C ASP A 335 0.42 12.08 16.91
N MET A 336 0.01 12.40 18.15
CA MET A 336 -1.38 12.73 18.44
C MET A 336 -1.72 13.98 17.65
N ASP A 337 -2.26 13.77 16.45
CA ASP A 337 -2.69 14.79 15.52
C ASP A 337 -3.50 15.89 16.22
N ILE A 338 -3.44 17.09 15.64
CA ILE A 338 -4.40 18.14 16.00
C ILE A 338 -5.78 17.65 15.58
N LEU A 339 -6.65 17.48 16.57
CA LEU A 339 -8.04 17.13 16.34
C LEU A 339 -8.71 18.23 15.52
N GLN A 340 -9.52 17.82 14.54
CA GLN A 340 -10.39 18.73 13.83
C GLN A 340 -11.36 19.41 14.81
N LYS A 341 -11.82 20.60 14.46
CA LYS A 341 -12.75 21.36 15.31
C LYS A 341 -13.97 20.51 15.69
N GLY A 342 -14.23 20.39 16.99
CA GLY A 342 -15.36 19.66 17.53
C GLY A 342 -15.15 18.16 17.70
N LYS A 343 -14.03 17.59 17.24
CA LYS A 343 -13.65 16.20 17.51
C LYS A 343 -13.07 16.07 18.91
N ASN A 344 -13.35 14.94 19.54
CA ASN A 344 -12.79 14.56 20.83
C ASN A 344 -12.00 13.26 20.69
N ARG A 345 -11.17 12.99 21.68
CA ARG A 345 -10.50 11.69 21.85
C ARG A 345 -10.36 11.44 23.33
N THR A 346 -10.81 10.29 23.81
CA THR A 346 -10.80 9.98 25.24
C THR A 346 -10.21 8.60 25.48
N SER A 347 -9.33 8.49 26.45
CA SER A 347 -8.79 7.22 26.93
C SER A 347 -8.98 7.06 28.42
N LEU A 348 -9.25 5.82 28.83
CA LEU A 348 -9.35 5.41 30.22
C LEU A 348 -8.63 4.08 30.40
N GLN A 349 -7.72 4.00 31.34
CA GLN A 349 -7.01 2.78 31.70
C GLN A 349 -6.98 2.65 33.22
N LEU A 350 -7.57 1.60 33.76
CA LEU A 350 -7.67 1.36 35.21
C LEU A 350 -7.33 -0.09 35.49
N GLY A 351 -6.55 -0.35 36.54
CA GLY A 351 -6.29 -1.72 36.94
C GLY A 351 -5.16 -1.87 37.93
N LYS A 352 -4.57 -3.07 37.94
CA LYS A 352 -3.39 -3.39 38.74
C LYS A 352 -2.31 -3.94 37.84
N ASN A 353 -1.07 -3.59 38.14
CA ASN A 353 0.07 -4.18 37.46
C ASN A 353 0.11 -5.70 37.71
N SER A 354 0.28 -6.48 36.65
CA SER A 354 0.21 -7.94 36.68
C SER A 354 1.32 -8.59 37.55
N ASN A 355 2.48 -7.94 37.63
CA ASN A 355 3.66 -8.49 38.31
C ASN A 355 3.69 -8.15 39.80
N ASN A 356 3.42 -6.90 40.17
CA ASN A 356 3.54 -6.43 41.55
C ASN A 356 2.20 -6.08 42.23
N GLY A 357 1.09 -6.09 41.49
CA GLY A 357 -0.26 -5.81 42.03
C GLY A 357 -0.53 -4.33 42.34
N ASN A 358 0.39 -3.43 42.02
CA ASN A 358 0.25 -2.00 42.31
C ASN A 358 -0.92 -1.41 41.49
N PRO A 359 -1.79 -0.59 42.13
CA PRO A 359 -2.90 0.06 41.43
C PRO A 359 -2.37 1.12 40.47
N GLN A 360 -2.99 1.20 39.30
CA GLN A 360 -2.70 2.17 38.26
C GLN A 360 -4.00 2.70 37.67
N GLY A 361 -4.04 4.00 37.38
CA GLY A 361 -5.17 4.65 36.75
C GLY A 361 -4.77 5.85 35.93
N ILE A 362 -5.25 5.92 34.70
CA ILE A 362 -5.05 7.03 33.77
C ILE A 362 -6.38 7.33 33.09
N PHE A 363 -6.82 8.56 33.17
CA PHE A 363 -7.90 9.11 32.35
C PHE A 363 -7.34 10.30 31.58
N HIS A 364 -7.61 10.38 30.28
CA HIS A 364 -7.17 11.50 29.46
C HIS A 364 -8.21 11.80 28.37
N THR A 365 -8.62 13.05 28.23
CA THR A 365 -9.46 13.51 27.12
C THR A 365 -8.82 14.69 26.38
N TYR A 366 -8.99 14.71 25.06
CA TYR A 366 -8.58 15.78 24.16
C TYR A 366 -9.78 16.33 23.41
N TYR A 367 -9.73 17.62 23.10
CA TYR A 367 -10.77 18.31 22.34
C TYR A 367 -10.18 19.29 21.33
N GLY A 368 -10.59 19.16 20.06
CA GLY A 368 -10.25 20.09 18.99
C GLY A 368 -11.05 21.38 19.12
N VAL A 369 -10.46 22.42 19.72
CA VAL A 369 -11.11 23.74 19.89
C VAL A 369 -11.23 24.46 18.55
N THR A 370 -10.18 24.34 17.73
CA THR A 370 -10.15 24.78 16.34
C THR A 370 -9.38 23.74 15.54
N ASP A 371 -9.39 23.84 14.22
CA ASP A 371 -8.58 22.96 13.38
C ASP A 371 -7.07 23.09 13.64
N ASN A 372 -6.62 24.15 14.31
CA ASN A 372 -5.22 24.44 14.60
C ASN A 372 -4.85 24.27 16.09
N LEU A 373 -5.82 24.02 16.97
CA LEU A 373 -5.63 24.01 18.42
C LEU A 373 -6.42 22.87 19.06
N THR A 374 -5.71 21.97 19.72
CA THR A 374 -6.28 20.91 20.56
C THR A 374 -5.86 21.14 22.01
N LEU A 375 -6.80 20.99 22.93
CA LEU A 375 -6.53 21.03 24.37
C LEU A 375 -6.76 19.63 24.95
N GLY A 376 -5.90 19.22 25.88
CA GLY A 376 -6.02 17.96 26.60
C GLY A 376 -6.07 18.17 28.11
N LEU A 377 -6.79 17.29 28.79
CA LEU A 377 -6.87 17.20 30.24
C LEU A 377 -6.76 15.74 30.67
N GLY A 378 -5.87 15.47 31.61
CA GLY A 378 -5.65 14.12 32.14
C GLY A 378 -5.61 14.09 33.66
N VAL A 379 -5.99 12.94 34.22
CA VAL A 379 -5.85 12.62 35.64
C VAL A 379 -5.16 11.27 35.74
N MET A 380 -4.13 11.18 36.57
CA MET A 380 -3.34 9.96 36.73
C MET A 380 -3.12 9.63 38.20
N GLU A 381 -3.36 8.38 38.56
CA GLU A 381 -2.98 7.79 39.83
C GLU A 381 -2.03 6.62 39.56
N LEU A 382 -0.74 6.83 39.82
CA LEU A 382 0.30 5.88 39.47
C LEU A 382 1.11 5.46 40.69
N THR A 383 1.59 4.21 40.70
CA THR A 383 2.46 3.69 41.76
C THR A 383 3.73 3.08 41.16
N SER A 384 4.90 3.65 41.45
CA SER A 384 6.19 3.20 40.91
C SER A 384 6.62 1.82 41.41
N PHE A 385 7.64 1.25 40.78
CA PHE A 385 8.29 0.03 41.28
C PHE A 385 8.91 0.20 42.68
N GLU A 386 9.31 1.42 43.06
CA GLU A 386 9.77 1.74 44.41
C GLU A 386 8.60 1.99 45.39
N ASN A 387 7.36 1.72 44.97
CA ASN A 387 6.11 1.95 45.71
C ASN A 387 5.84 3.43 46.06
N ARG A 388 6.42 4.38 45.31
CA ARG A 388 6.06 5.80 45.40
C ARG A 388 4.74 6.03 44.68
N LYS A 389 3.82 6.76 45.32
CA LYS A 389 2.52 7.12 44.75
C LYS A 389 2.57 8.50 44.13
N TYR A 390 1.98 8.63 42.95
CA TYR A 390 1.89 9.85 42.18
C TYR A 390 0.43 10.15 41.87
N ASN A 391 0.00 11.40 42.09
CA ASN A 391 -1.31 11.90 41.69
C ASN A 391 -1.11 13.13 40.80
N PHE A 392 -1.29 12.96 39.49
CA PHE A 392 -1.09 14.03 38.52
C PHE A 392 -2.40 14.56 37.95
N LEU A 393 -2.48 15.89 37.86
CA LEU A 393 -3.35 16.57 36.92
C LEU A 393 -2.51 16.99 35.70
N GLN A 394 -2.87 16.51 34.51
CA GLN A 394 -2.20 16.81 33.26
C GLN A 394 -2.99 17.84 32.45
N ASN A 395 -2.30 18.82 31.88
CA ASN A 395 -2.86 19.79 30.94
C ASN A 395 -2.01 19.81 29.66
N ASP A 396 -2.66 19.70 28.51
CA ASP A 396 -2.00 19.66 27.21
C ASP A 396 -2.50 20.79 26.30
N ILE A 397 -1.56 21.44 25.60
CA ILE A 397 -1.83 22.44 24.58
C ILE A 397 -1.06 22.05 23.33
N LEU A 398 -1.80 21.69 22.27
CA LEU A 398 -1.25 21.32 20.98
C LEU A 398 -1.69 22.37 19.95
N PHE A 399 -0.73 23.05 19.33
CA PHE A 399 -0.98 24.11 18.36
C PHE A 399 -0.19 23.88 17.07
N ASN A 400 -0.87 23.94 15.93
CA ASN A 400 -0.27 23.80 14.61
C ASN A 400 -0.55 25.06 13.80
N THR A 401 0.48 25.70 13.29
CA THR A 401 0.33 26.90 12.47
C THR A 401 -0.36 26.63 11.14
N ARG A 402 -0.32 25.38 10.64
CA ARG A 402 -0.76 24.95 9.29
C ARG A 402 -0.22 25.84 8.16
N HIS A 403 0.92 26.51 8.39
CA HIS A 403 1.55 27.36 7.39
C HIS A 403 2.06 26.50 6.23
N LYS A 404 1.79 26.91 4.98
CA LYS A 404 2.11 26.09 3.80
C LYS A 404 3.62 25.85 3.61
N GLU A 405 4.45 26.85 3.91
CA GLU A 405 5.91 26.75 3.73
C GLU A 405 6.65 26.34 5.00
N TYR A 406 6.07 26.62 6.16
CA TYR A 406 6.74 26.53 7.47
C TYR A 406 5.80 25.97 8.55
N PRO A 407 5.16 24.81 8.31
CA PRO A 407 4.25 24.25 9.29
C PRO A 407 5.03 23.99 10.58
N THR A 408 4.46 24.48 11.69
CA THR A 408 5.07 24.41 13.01
C THR A 408 4.06 23.79 13.96
N LEU A 409 4.45 22.72 14.64
CA LEU A 409 3.71 22.06 15.70
C LEU A 409 4.35 22.39 17.05
N VAL A 410 3.54 22.89 17.98
CA VAL A 410 3.93 23.19 19.34
C VAL A 410 3.10 22.32 20.26
N THR A 411 3.76 21.52 21.08
CA THR A 411 3.12 20.65 22.09
C THR A 411 3.67 21.04 23.45
N TYR A 412 2.80 21.52 24.32
CA TYR A 412 3.10 21.82 25.71
C TYR A 412 2.30 20.89 26.61
N ARG A 413 2.96 20.22 27.54
CA ARG A 413 2.35 19.35 28.54
C ARG A 413 2.79 19.77 29.92
N ASN A 414 1.84 19.97 30.82
CA ASN A 414 2.10 20.24 32.22
C ASN A 414 1.56 19.08 33.06
N PHE A 415 2.38 18.59 33.99
CA PHE A 415 2.04 17.57 34.98
C PHE A 415 2.13 18.20 36.37
N TYR A 416 0.98 18.45 36.98
CA TYR A 416 0.88 18.98 38.33
C TYR A 416 0.70 17.83 39.32
N GLU A 417 1.67 17.61 40.21
CA GLU A 417 1.55 16.61 41.28
C GLU A 417 0.78 17.22 42.46
N ASN A 418 -0.40 16.68 42.73
CA ASN A 418 -1.37 17.30 43.62
C ASN A 418 -0.95 17.23 45.11
N ASN A 419 -0.25 16.17 45.53
CA ASN A 419 0.12 15.97 46.93
C ASN A 419 1.28 16.89 47.36
N GLN A 420 2.23 17.14 46.45
CA GLN A 420 3.39 17.99 46.68
C GLN A 420 3.18 19.43 46.21
N SER A 421 2.15 19.69 45.42
CA SER A 421 1.90 20.99 44.77
C SER A 421 3.07 21.44 43.88
N GLU A 422 3.65 20.49 43.16
CA GLU A 422 4.81 20.72 42.29
C GLU A 422 4.44 20.52 40.81
N ASN A 423 5.11 21.26 39.93
CA ASN A 423 4.90 21.18 38.48
C ASN A 423 6.10 20.54 37.80
N SER A 424 5.81 19.65 36.86
CA SER A 424 6.74 19.21 35.82
C SER A 424 6.16 19.56 34.46
N TYR A 425 6.99 19.80 33.45
CA TYR A 425 6.48 20.15 32.13
C TYR A 425 7.39 19.66 31.02
N ASN A 426 6.80 19.48 29.85
CA ASN A 426 7.43 19.09 28.60
C ASN A 426 6.97 20.07 27.51
N LEU A 427 7.92 20.65 26.78
CA LEU A 427 7.68 21.52 25.64
C LEU A 427 8.40 20.96 24.42
N ILE A 428 7.65 20.74 23.34
CA ILE A 428 8.16 20.31 22.05
C ILE A 428 7.74 21.33 21.01
N ILE A 429 8.71 21.78 20.21
CA ILE A 429 8.47 22.62 19.04
C ILE A 429 9.11 21.92 17.85
N GLU A 430 8.30 21.58 16.86
CA GLU A 430 8.74 21.01 15.60
C GLU A 430 8.36 21.94 14.45
N GLN A 431 9.32 22.26 13.60
CA GLN A 431 9.11 23.12 12.44
C GLN A 431 9.72 22.49 11.19
N LYS A 432 8.92 22.37 10.13
CA LYS A 432 9.45 22.01 8.80
C LYS A 432 9.83 23.29 8.06
N LEU A 433 11.04 23.36 7.55
CA LEU A 433 11.59 24.44 6.73
C LEU A 433 11.98 23.88 5.37
N LYS A 434 11.06 23.89 4.39
CA LYS A 434 11.21 23.18 3.11
C LYS A 434 11.53 21.70 3.34
N SER A 435 12.77 21.28 3.06
CA SER A 435 13.27 19.90 3.23
C SER A 435 13.93 19.64 4.60
N TYR A 436 14.06 20.66 5.45
CA TYR A 436 14.71 20.55 6.76
C TYR A 436 13.65 20.44 7.86
N THR A 437 13.95 19.68 8.90
CA THR A 437 13.14 19.59 10.12
C THR A 437 13.96 20.11 11.29
N LEU A 438 13.45 21.11 11.98
CA LEU A 438 14.00 21.64 13.22
C LEU A 438 13.14 21.14 14.38
N ARG A 439 13.76 20.61 15.42
CA ARG A 439 13.08 20.18 16.64
C ARG A 439 13.77 20.74 17.87
N TYR A 440 12.97 21.30 18.76
CA TYR A 440 13.35 21.71 20.12
C TYR A 440 12.51 20.93 21.12
N LEU A 441 13.15 20.33 22.11
CA LEU A 441 12.52 19.66 23.24
C LEU A 441 13.11 20.21 24.53
N HIS A 442 12.26 20.52 25.49
CA HIS A 442 12.68 20.86 26.84
C HIS A 442 11.75 20.22 27.86
N GLU A 443 12.34 19.55 28.85
CA GLU A 443 11.67 18.89 29.95
C GLU A 443 12.25 19.40 31.26
N SER A 444 11.37 19.66 32.22
CA SER A 444 11.77 20.00 33.58
C SER A 444 10.90 19.23 34.55
N TYR A 445 11.55 18.57 35.50
CA TYR A 445 10.92 17.69 36.47
C TYR A 445 10.97 18.31 37.86
N SER A 446 9.89 18.15 38.60
CA SER A 446 9.76 18.56 39.99
C SER A 446 10.70 17.78 40.92
N PRO A 447 11.06 18.33 42.10
CA PRO A 447 11.81 17.61 43.14
C PRO A 447 11.27 16.22 43.45
N PHE A 448 9.95 16.10 43.60
CA PHE A 448 9.34 14.82 43.91
C PHE A 448 9.56 13.75 42.82
N ILE A 449 9.70 14.16 41.57
CA ILE A 449 9.97 13.25 40.44
C ILE A 449 11.47 12.97 40.31
N TYR A 450 12.32 14.00 40.32
CA TYR A 450 13.75 13.81 40.06
C TYR A 450 14.50 13.12 41.21
N GLU A 451 13.96 13.12 42.42
CA GLU A 451 14.53 12.35 43.53
C GLU A 451 14.50 10.83 43.28
N GLU A 452 13.53 10.34 42.51
CA GLU A 452 13.44 8.94 42.11
C GLU A 452 14.15 8.70 40.76
N ASN A 453 13.81 9.49 39.73
CA ASN A 453 14.30 9.23 38.36
C ASN A 453 15.68 9.83 38.05
N ARG A 454 16.24 10.65 38.94
CA ARG A 454 17.52 11.37 38.83
C ARG A 454 17.63 12.40 37.72
N LEU A 455 16.63 12.60 36.86
CA LEU A 455 16.65 13.58 35.77
C LEU A 455 15.89 14.83 36.19
N LYS A 456 16.61 15.96 36.32
CA LYS A 456 16.04 17.25 36.71
C LYS A 456 15.56 18.05 35.51
N ASP A 457 16.45 18.25 34.53
CA ASP A 457 16.14 18.96 33.29
C ASP A 457 16.74 18.22 32.10
N TYR A 458 16.03 18.21 30.97
CA TYR A 458 16.54 17.72 29.69
C TYR A 458 16.21 18.73 28.60
N THR A 459 17.20 19.09 27.78
CA THR A 459 17.01 19.95 26.61
C THR A 459 17.67 19.34 25.40
N SER A 460 16.97 19.35 24.28
CA SER A 460 17.46 18.83 22.99
C SER A 460 17.13 19.80 21.87
N MET A 461 18.11 20.08 21.02
CA MET A 461 17.97 20.87 19.79
C MET A 461 18.55 20.09 18.64
N THR A 462 17.77 19.89 17.59
CA THR A 462 18.17 19.07 16.45
C THR A 462 17.69 19.63 15.14
N ILE A 463 18.54 19.50 14.12
CA ILE A 463 18.23 19.80 12.73
C ILE A 463 18.54 18.58 11.86
N GLY A 464 17.55 18.17 11.07
CA GLY A 464 17.66 17.04 10.15
C GLY A 464 17.22 17.40 8.74
N LYS A 465 17.75 16.69 7.74
CA LYS A 465 17.27 16.73 6.36
C LYS A 465 17.28 15.35 5.75
N ASN A 466 16.13 14.97 5.18
CA ASN A 466 15.98 13.77 4.38
C ASN A 466 16.06 14.14 2.89
N PHE A 467 16.86 13.38 2.17
CA PHE A 467 16.94 13.30 0.72
C PHE A 467 16.44 11.90 0.34
N GLU A 468 15.87 11.70 -0.85
CA GLU A 468 15.24 10.43 -1.26
C GLU A 468 15.97 9.16 -0.75
N LYS A 469 17.29 9.09 -0.96
CA LYS A 469 18.13 7.96 -0.54
C LYS A 469 19.22 8.33 0.47
N ASN A 470 19.13 9.47 1.16
CA ASN A 470 20.13 9.89 2.16
C ASN A 470 19.47 10.67 3.29
N SER A 471 19.99 10.59 4.51
CA SER A 471 19.60 11.50 5.58
C SER A 471 20.80 11.98 6.38
N ILE A 472 20.74 13.22 6.83
CA ILE A 472 21.74 13.82 7.72
C ILE A 472 21.01 14.50 8.86
N GLU A 473 21.46 14.25 10.08
CA GLU A 473 20.94 14.85 11.30
C GLU A 473 22.08 15.30 12.22
N ILE A 474 21.91 16.47 12.84
CA ILE A 474 22.82 17.00 13.85
C ILE A 474 21.99 17.44 15.04
N GLY A 475 22.37 17.00 16.24
CA GLY A 475 21.67 17.37 17.46
C GLY A 475 22.59 17.63 18.64
N VAL A 476 22.11 18.47 19.55
CA VAL A 476 22.75 18.81 20.82
C VAL A 476 21.79 18.49 21.94
N ASN A 477 22.27 17.74 22.92
CA ASN A 477 21.53 17.29 24.07
C ASN A 477 22.20 17.80 25.35
N ASN A 478 21.39 18.25 26.31
CA ASN A 478 21.82 18.68 27.62
C ASN A 478 20.96 17.99 28.69
N LYS A 479 21.60 17.28 29.62
CA LYS A 479 20.94 16.66 30.79
C LYS A 479 21.48 17.28 32.08
N ARG A 480 20.59 17.63 33.00
CA ARG A 480 20.90 17.93 34.40
C ARG A 480 20.41 16.79 35.27
N LEU A 481 21.32 16.14 35.98
CA LEU A 481 21.06 14.97 36.79
C LEU A 481 21.20 15.31 38.27
N PHE A 482 20.32 14.74 39.09
CA PHE A 482 20.33 14.85 40.54
C PHE A 482 20.90 13.57 41.17
N GLU A 483 21.87 13.74 42.06
CA GLU A 483 22.36 12.67 42.93
C GLU A 483 22.55 13.21 44.36
N LYS A 484 22.61 12.31 45.34
CA LYS A 484 22.80 12.68 46.76
C LYS A 484 24.11 13.47 47.01
N SER A 485 25.11 13.31 46.15
CA SER A 485 26.40 14.01 46.23
C SER A 485 26.43 15.39 45.55
N GLY A 486 25.38 15.77 44.83
CA GLY A 486 25.28 17.05 44.11
C GLY A 486 24.62 16.91 42.74
N GLU A 487 24.44 18.04 42.04
CA GLU A 487 23.94 18.07 40.67
C GLU A 487 25.07 17.87 39.66
N TYR A 488 24.79 17.11 38.60
CA TYR A 488 25.73 16.84 37.51
C TYR A 488 25.14 17.26 36.17
N LYS A 489 26.02 17.69 35.25
CA LYS A 489 25.66 18.07 33.89
C LYS A 489 26.26 17.07 32.91
N SER A 490 25.47 16.68 31.90
CA SER A 490 25.92 15.92 30.75
C SER A 490 25.58 16.68 29.47
N ASP A 491 26.57 16.96 28.64
CA ASP A 491 26.40 17.59 27.33
C ASP A 491 26.78 16.58 26.24
N ASN A 492 25.91 16.39 25.25
CA ASN A 492 26.12 15.47 24.13
C ASN A 492 25.91 16.21 22.80
N LEU A 493 26.82 16.00 21.86
CA LEU A 493 26.68 16.43 20.47
C LEU A 493 26.72 15.18 19.59
N TYR A 494 25.74 15.01 18.71
CA TYR A 494 25.71 13.89 17.78
C TYR A 494 25.51 14.32 16.34
N LEU A 495 26.03 13.49 15.43
CA LEU A 495 25.80 13.53 14.00
C LEU A 495 25.36 12.14 13.54
N GLY A 496 24.24 12.08 12.83
CA GLY A 496 23.77 10.88 12.14
C GLY A 496 23.84 11.09 10.63
N TRP A 497 24.40 10.12 9.91
CA TRP A 497 24.35 10.06 8.46
C TRP A 497 23.89 8.68 8.01
N TYR A 498 23.02 8.66 7.01
CA TYR A 498 22.52 7.44 6.38
C TYR A 498 22.45 7.60 4.86
N THR A 499 22.70 6.52 4.12
CA THR A 499 22.54 6.47 2.66
C THR A 499 22.12 5.09 2.16
N SER A 500 21.18 5.07 1.22
CA SER A 500 20.74 3.92 0.42
C SER A 500 20.85 4.19 -1.07
N ILE A 501 21.71 5.14 -1.49
CA ILE A 501 21.97 5.40 -2.92
C ILE A 501 22.32 4.11 -3.65
N PHE A 502 23.02 3.20 -2.97
CA PHE A 502 23.49 1.92 -3.50
C PHE A 502 22.55 0.74 -3.20
N SER A 503 21.26 1.00 -2.96
CA SER A 503 20.24 -0.04 -2.74
C SER A 503 20.40 -1.18 -3.76
N PRO A 504 20.40 -2.46 -3.32
CA PRO A 504 19.98 -2.99 -2.01
C PRO A 504 20.98 -2.84 -0.84
N LEU A 505 22.13 -2.18 -1.03
CA LEU A 505 23.08 -1.86 0.03
C LEU A 505 22.72 -0.52 0.71
N SER A 506 22.81 -0.45 2.03
CA SER A 506 22.69 0.78 2.80
C SER A 506 23.83 0.93 3.81
N PHE A 507 24.14 2.18 4.13
CA PHE A 507 25.18 2.57 5.07
C PHE A 507 24.63 3.55 6.10
N SER A 508 25.04 3.41 7.35
CA SER A 508 24.81 4.41 8.40
C SER A 508 26.06 4.66 9.22
N LEU A 509 26.19 5.88 9.71
CA LEU A 509 27.23 6.30 10.63
C LEU A 509 26.63 7.26 11.65
N LYS A 510 26.71 6.89 12.93
CA LYS A 510 26.45 7.81 14.05
C LYS A 510 27.76 8.17 14.72
N MET A 511 27.94 9.44 15.02
CA MET A 511 29.08 9.98 15.74
C MET A 511 28.58 10.75 16.95
N GLU A 512 29.10 10.44 18.12
CA GLU A 512 28.70 11.08 19.37
C GLU A 512 29.91 11.60 20.13
N LYS A 513 29.73 12.75 20.76
CA LYS A 513 30.67 13.32 21.70
C LYS A 513 29.95 13.63 23.00
N ASP A 514 30.31 12.90 24.04
CA ASP A 514 29.76 13.06 25.39
C ASP A 514 30.76 13.76 26.31
N LEU A 515 30.24 14.73 27.06
CA LEU A 515 30.93 15.42 28.13
C LEU A 515 30.20 15.09 29.43
N TYR A 516 30.73 14.10 30.16
CA TYR A 516 30.12 13.57 31.39
C TYR A 516 31.12 13.60 32.54
N ARG A 517 30.80 14.28 33.65
CA ARG A 517 31.66 14.38 34.85
C ARG A 517 33.13 14.77 34.57
N GLY A 518 33.39 15.58 33.54
CA GLY A 518 34.75 15.98 33.14
C GLY A 518 35.47 14.98 32.23
N TYR A 519 34.88 13.81 31.96
CA TYR A 519 35.33 12.86 30.96
C TYR A 519 34.78 13.24 29.57
N ASN A 520 35.62 13.06 28.56
CA ASN A 520 35.32 13.38 27.17
C ASN A 520 35.39 12.10 26.36
N TYR A 521 34.23 11.59 25.98
CA TYR A 521 34.06 10.37 25.19
C TYR A 521 33.70 10.74 23.75
N ASN A 522 34.31 10.05 22.80
CA ASN A 522 33.91 10.12 21.40
C ASN A 522 33.60 8.71 20.95
N VAL A 523 32.41 8.48 20.42
CA VAL A 523 31.94 7.15 20.01
C VAL A 523 31.45 7.18 18.57
N PHE A 524 31.81 6.16 17.80
CA PHE A 524 31.45 6.00 16.40
C PHE A 524 30.70 4.69 16.21
N TYR A 525 29.56 4.74 15.53
CA TYR A 525 28.71 3.58 15.24
C TYR A 525 28.53 3.43 13.72
N PRO A 526 29.51 2.87 12.99
CA PRO A 526 29.34 2.53 11.59
C PRO A 526 28.48 1.27 11.45
N SER A 527 27.57 1.24 10.48
CA SER A 527 26.81 0.05 10.11
C SER A 527 26.57 -0.04 8.60
N ILE A 528 26.64 -1.25 8.06
CA ILE A 528 26.35 -1.59 6.66
C ILE A 528 25.29 -2.68 6.66
N SER A 529 24.25 -2.51 5.84
CA SER A 529 23.24 -3.55 5.62
C SER A 529 22.98 -3.81 4.15
N TYR A 530 22.71 -5.07 3.80
CA TYR A 530 22.28 -5.49 2.48
C TYR A 530 21.06 -6.39 2.63
N SER A 531 20.02 -6.16 1.82
CA SER A 531 18.80 -6.97 1.81
C SER A 531 18.43 -7.36 0.38
N GLY A 532 18.43 -8.66 0.07
CA GLY A 532 18.06 -9.21 -1.22
C GLY A 532 17.88 -10.71 -1.13
N ILE A 533 18.52 -11.48 -2.01
CA ILE A 533 18.50 -12.95 -1.95
C ILE A 533 18.99 -13.47 -0.58
N LEU A 534 19.87 -12.73 0.08
CA LEU A 534 20.33 -12.95 1.45
C LEU A 534 20.31 -11.61 2.20
N SER A 535 20.42 -11.67 3.52
CA SER A 535 20.59 -10.49 4.38
C SER A 535 21.98 -10.49 5.00
N LEU A 536 22.64 -9.34 4.98
CA LEU A 536 23.94 -9.11 5.61
C LEU A 536 23.87 -7.84 6.44
N ILE A 537 24.33 -7.90 7.69
CA ILE A 537 24.49 -6.73 8.56
C ILE A 537 25.89 -6.76 9.17
N ILE A 538 26.59 -5.63 9.08
CA ILE A 538 27.89 -5.40 9.70
C ILE A 538 27.75 -4.17 10.60
N ASP A 539 27.99 -4.34 11.90
CA ASP A 539 27.89 -3.28 12.91
C ASP A 539 29.24 -3.08 13.60
N GLY A 540 29.58 -1.84 13.88
CA GLY A 540 30.71 -1.47 14.72
C GLY A 540 30.33 -0.45 15.78
N GLU A 541 31.04 -0.47 16.89
CA GLU A 541 31.04 0.56 17.94
C GLU A 541 32.49 0.80 18.34
N ILE A 542 32.97 2.03 18.19
CA ILE A 542 34.35 2.42 18.49
C ILE A 542 34.32 3.64 19.41
N GLY A 543 34.60 3.42 20.69
CA GLY A 543 34.68 4.45 21.71
C GLY A 543 36.12 4.82 22.07
N LYS A 544 36.36 6.11 22.30
CA LYS A 544 37.62 6.61 22.86
C LYS A 544 37.35 7.52 24.07
N GLU A 545 37.89 7.13 25.21
CA GLU A 545 37.93 7.95 26.41
C GLU A 545 39.22 8.79 26.45
N ARG A 546 39.10 10.12 26.43
CA ARG A 546 40.29 10.99 26.39
C ARG A 546 41.09 11.05 27.70
N ALA A 547 40.46 10.80 28.84
CA ALA A 547 41.12 10.92 30.15
C ALA A 547 42.07 9.75 30.44
N GLU A 548 41.75 8.55 29.97
CA GLU A 548 42.51 7.31 30.24
C GLU A 548 43.18 6.72 28.98
N GLU A 549 43.07 7.39 27.82
CA GLU A 549 43.48 6.88 26.49
C GLU A 549 42.94 5.48 26.15
N LYS A 550 41.85 5.07 26.80
CA LYS A 550 41.27 3.74 26.64
C LYS A 550 40.33 3.70 25.43
N TYR A 551 40.47 2.67 24.62
CA TYR A 551 39.59 2.39 23.49
C TYR A 551 38.64 1.23 23.82
N THR A 552 37.37 1.39 23.47
CA THR A 552 36.38 0.31 23.47
C THR A 552 35.97 0.02 22.04
N GLN A 553 35.92 -1.26 21.67
CA GLN A 553 35.59 -1.69 20.30
C GLN A 553 34.68 -2.91 20.35
N ASN A 554 33.51 -2.81 19.74
CA ASN A 554 32.62 -3.93 19.50
C ASN A 554 32.36 -4.04 18.00
N TYR A 555 32.41 -5.26 17.46
CA TYR A 555 32.12 -5.52 16.05
C TYR A 555 31.19 -6.71 15.93
N SER A 556 30.29 -6.67 14.95
CA SER A 556 29.36 -7.75 14.66
C SER A 556 29.17 -7.89 13.16
N ILE A 557 29.15 -9.12 12.66
CA ILE A 557 28.72 -9.46 11.32
C ILE A 557 27.67 -10.57 11.41
N ARG A 558 26.59 -10.42 10.66
CA ARG A 558 25.47 -11.37 10.59
C ARG A 558 25.10 -11.57 9.12
N LEU A 559 25.04 -12.81 8.68
CA LEU A 559 24.65 -13.21 7.33
C LEU A 559 23.54 -14.24 7.45
N ASN A 560 22.34 -13.96 6.94
CA ASN A 560 21.22 -14.90 6.97
C ASN A 560 20.62 -15.10 5.59
N LYS A 561 20.27 -16.34 5.27
CA LYS A 561 19.47 -16.72 4.12
C LYS A 561 18.19 -17.38 4.65
N ARG A 562 17.05 -16.80 4.32
CA ARG A 562 15.72 -17.29 4.72
C ARG A 562 14.95 -17.89 3.55
N ASP A 563 13.89 -18.63 3.90
CA ASP A 563 12.87 -19.18 3.02
C ASP A 563 13.43 -20.08 1.91
N ILE A 564 14.44 -20.88 2.24
CA ILE A 564 14.96 -21.87 1.29
C ILE A 564 13.91 -22.99 1.16
N LYS A 565 13.13 -22.96 0.07
CA LYS A 565 12.14 -24.00 -0.25
C LYS A 565 12.84 -25.32 -0.56
N ILE A 566 12.70 -26.31 0.32
CA ILE A 566 13.20 -27.68 0.10
C ILE A 566 12.10 -28.53 -0.55
N ILE A 567 10.87 -28.42 -0.03
CA ILE A 567 9.66 -28.96 -0.61
C ILE A 567 8.65 -27.83 -0.66
N GLU A 568 8.15 -27.53 -1.84
CA GLU A 568 7.17 -26.46 -2.06
C GLU A 568 5.98 -26.61 -1.11
N ASP A 569 5.68 -25.51 -0.41
CA ASP A 569 4.57 -25.34 0.54
C ASP A 569 4.55 -26.32 1.72
N LYS A 570 5.71 -26.92 2.07
CA LYS A 570 5.79 -27.92 3.14
C LYS A 570 7.04 -27.85 3.99
N LEU A 571 8.21 -27.64 3.38
CA LEU A 571 9.50 -27.74 4.09
C LEU A 571 10.41 -26.58 3.69
N TYR A 572 10.74 -25.77 4.69
CA TYR A 572 11.55 -24.57 4.57
C TYR A 572 12.79 -24.66 5.45
N LEU A 573 13.83 -23.95 5.03
CA LEU A 573 15.11 -23.91 5.73
C LEU A 573 15.62 -22.47 5.78
N ASP A 574 16.00 -22.06 6.98
CA ASP A 574 16.73 -20.83 7.25
C ASP A 574 18.14 -21.16 7.74
N ILE A 575 19.12 -20.40 7.24
CA ILE A 575 20.53 -20.56 7.60
C ILE A 575 21.11 -19.20 7.95
N GLY A 576 21.69 -19.10 9.15
CA GLY A 576 22.37 -17.90 9.62
C GLY A 576 23.81 -18.17 10.05
N ILE A 577 24.68 -17.20 9.83
CA ILE A 577 26.08 -17.20 10.28
C ILE A 577 26.36 -15.86 10.95
N PHE A 578 27.04 -15.87 12.08
CA PHE A 578 27.45 -14.64 12.74
C PHE A 578 28.87 -14.72 13.30
N ALA A 579 29.51 -13.56 13.43
CA ALA A 579 30.72 -13.39 14.21
C ALA A 579 30.66 -12.05 14.98
N ARG A 580 31.22 -12.05 16.19
CA ARG A 580 31.19 -10.93 17.12
C ARG A 580 32.51 -10.81 17.87
N TYR A 581 32.92 -9.57 18.12
CA TYR A 581 34.08 -9.24 18.95
C TYR A 581 33.70 -8.15 19.94
N SER A 582 34.25 -8.22 21.15
CA SER A 582 34.18 -7.13 22.13
C SER A 582 35.52 -6.99 22.85
N SER A 583 36.07 -5.77 22.83
CA SER A 583 37.34 -5.43 23.48
C SER A 583 37.24 -5.40 25.00
N ILE A 584 36.04 -5.30 25.57
CA ILE A 584 35.84 -5.33 27.04
C ILE A 584 36.04 -6.75 27.56
N SER A 585 35.45 -7.72 26.87
CA SER A 585 35.62 -9.13 27.21
C SER A 585 36.88 -9.76 26.61
N GLU A 586 37.56 -9.06 25.69
CA GLU A 586 38.63 -9.58 24.84
C GLU A 586 38.30 -10.95 24.24
N ARG A 587 37.07 -11.11 23.73
CA ARG A 587 36.56 -12.41 23.28
C ARG A 587 35.95 -12.33 21.90
N PHE A 588 36.46 -13.16 21.00
CA PHE A 588 35.81 -13.48 19.74
C PHE A 588 34.75 -14.59 19.93
N ARG A 589 33.59 -14.43 19.28
CA ARG A 589 32.52 -15.44 19.25
C ARG A 589 31.96 -15.55 17.84
N TYR A 590 31.76 -16.76 17.37
CA TYR A 590 31.14 -17.02 16.07
C TYR A 590 30.22 -18.22 16.13
N GLY A 591 29.33 -18.32 15.15
CA GLY A 591 28.33 -19.36 15.19
C GLY A 591 27.50 -19.48 13.93
N ILE A 592 26.71 -20.54 13.92
CA ILE A 592 25.79 -20.90 12.85
C ILE A 592 24.43 -21.20 13.49
N THR A 593 23.37 -20.75 12.83
CA THR A 593 21.97 -21.09 13.12
C THR A 593 21.39 -21.85 11.94
N PHE A 594 20.67 -22.92 12.24
CA PHE A 594 19.86 -23.66 11.29
C PHE A 594 18.45 -23.76 11.85
N ASP A 595 17.46 -23.35 11.08
CA ASP A 595 16.05 -23.44 11.46
C ASP A 595 15.32 -24.19 10.34
N ILE A 596 14.79 -25.37 10.66
CA ILE A 596 14.03 -26.21 9.72
C ILE A 596 12.57 -26.14 10.13
N GLU A 597 11.72 -25.70 9.21
CA GLU A 597 10.30 -25.56 9.41
C GLU A 597 9.54 -26.54 8.52
N TRP A 598 8.67 -27.34 9.14
CA TRP A 598 7.79 -28.26 8.45
C TRP A 598 6.35 -28.03 8.90
N ASP A 599 5.49 -27.63 7.97
CA ASP A 599 4.06 -27.47 8.23
C ASP A 599 3.22 -28.43 7.37
N ASN A 600 2.35 -29.18 8.05
CA ASN A 600 1.41 -30.12 7.44
C ASN A 600 0.24 -30.39 8.39
N TYR A 601 0.11 -31.60 8.93
CA TYR A 601 -0.92 -31.88 9.94
C TYR A 601 -0.54 -31.31 11.32
N ILE A 602 0.75 -31.17 11.60
CA ILE A 602 1.33 -30.53 12.79
C ILE A 602 2.43 -29.62 12.24
N HIS A 603 2.59 -28.44 12.83
CA HIS A 603 3.74 -27.59 12.56
C HIS A 603 4.89 -28.01 13.47
N MET A 604 6.09 -28.09 12.90
CA MET A 604 7.30 -28.48 13.61
C MET A 604 8.46 -27.59 13.19
N GLU A 605 9.14 -27.03 14.19
CA GLU A 605 10.35 -26.24 14.02
C GLU A 605 11.51 -26.91 14.76
N VAL A 606 12.65 -27.02 14.10
CA VAL A 606 13.90 -27.51 14.71
C VAL A 606 14.99 -26.48 14.52
N THR A 607 15.46 -25.93 15.63
CA THR A 607 16.55 -24.95 15.63
C THR A 607 17.82 -25.57 16.20
N SER A 608 18.93 -25.35 15.52
CA SER A 608 20.27 -25.65 16.03
C SER A 608 21.13 -24.40 16.03
N LYS A 609 21.58 -23.98 17.21
CA LYS A 609 22.45 -22.83 17.39
C LYS A 609 23.77 -23.27 17.99
N THR A 610 24.84 -23.08 17.23
CA THR A 610 26.21 -23.35 17.70
C THR A 610 26.94 -22.04 17.92
N ASN A 611 27.43 -21.82 19.13
CA ASN A 611 28.37 -20.74 19.47
C ASN A 611 29.74 -21.34 19.79
N ILE A 612 30.78 -20.79 19.19
CA ILE A 612 32.16 -21.16 19.45
C ILE A 612 32.88 -19.94 20.01
N SER A 613 33.47 -20.09 21.19
CA SER A 613 34.29 -19.07 21.82
C SER A 613 35.72 -19.07 21.26
N GLU A 614 36.47 -18.02 21.55
CA GLU A 614 37.89 -17.90 21.20
C GLU A 614 38.76 -19.05 21.72
N ASN A 615 38.44 -19.61 22.88
CA ASN A 615 39.12 -20.78 23.45
C ASN A 615 38.73 -22.11 22.77
N LYS A 616 37.98 -22.05 21.67
CA LYS A 616 37.39 -23.19 20.94
C LYS A 616 36.38 -24.00 21.76
N GLU A 617 35.92 -23.46 22.89
CA GLU A 617 34.80 -24.07 23.61
C GLU A 617 33.54 -23.91 22.76
N ARG A 618 32.93 -25.04 22.45
CA ARG A 618 31.71 -25.12 21.63
C ARG A 618 30.52 -25.32 22.56
N THR A 619 29.53 -24.44 22.41
CA THR A 619 28.20 -24.61 22.99
C THR A 619 27.21 -24.77 21.84
N THR A 620 26.45 -25.86 21.83
CA THR A 620 25.43 -26.13 20.81
C THR A 620 24.13 -26.42 21.52
N THR A 621 23.13 -25.60 21.24
CA THR A 621 21.77 -25.77 21.72
C THR A 621 20.92 -26.25 20.56
N ASN A 622 20.19 -27.36 20.76
CA ASN A 622 19.22 -27.85 19.80
C ASN A 622 17.85 -27.75 20.45
N SER A 623 16.93 -27.03 19.84
CA SER A 623 15.55 -26.94 20.27
C SER A 623 14.63 -27.60 19.26
N ILE A 624 13.48 -28.03 19.75
CA ILE A 624 12.37 -28.50 18.95
C ILE A 624 11.11 -27.84 19.47
N GLU A 625 10.27 -27.39 18.55
CA GLU A 625 8.94 -26.87 18.82
C GLU A 625 7.94 -27.60 17.92
N THR A 626 6.79 -27.93 18.48
CA THR A 626 5.65 -28.49 17.74
C THR A 626 4.39 -27.75 18.14
N SER A 627 3.58 -27.40 17.16
CA SER A 627 2.31 -26.73 17.40
C SER A 627 1.19 -27.33 16.56
N LYS A 628 -0.01 -27.34 17.15
CA LYS A 628 -1.23 -27.79 16.49
C LYS A 628 -2.34 -26.79 16.76
N LEU A 629 -2.89 -26.22 15.70
CA LEU A 629 -4.12 -25.45 15.75
C LEU A 629 -5.32 -26.37 15.52
N VAL A 630 -6.36 -26.19 16.31
CA VAL A 630 -7.61 -26.95 16.24
C VAL A 630 -8.79 -25.99 16.24
N ASN A 631 -9.59 -26.01 15.17
CA ASN A 631 -10.90 -25.40 15.18
C ASN A 631 -11.86 -26.28 16.01
N LEU A 632 -12.31 -25.79 17.16
CA LEU A 632 -13.18 -26.59 18.04
C LEU A 632 -14.58 -26.82 17.45
N SER A 633 -14.98 -26.05 16.43
CA SER A 633 -16.22 -26.26 15.68
C SER A 633 -16.10 -27.39 14.65
N SER A 634 -14.87 -27.69 14.19
CA SER A 634 -14.58 -28.80 13.28
C SER A 634 -13.18 -29.40 13.55
N PRO A 635 -13.02 -30.18 14.63
CA PRO A 635 -11.70 -30.58 15.14
C PRO A 635 -10.86 -31.45 14.21
N ILE A 636 -11.48 -32.06 13.20
CA ILE A 636 -10.84 -32.99 12.25
C ILE A 636 -10.45 -32.27 10.94
N SER A 637 -10.95 -31.05 10.72
CA SER A 637 -10.57 -30.26 9.55
C SER A 637 -9.08 -29.96 9.57
N LYS A 638 -8.45 -30.04 8.40
CA LYS A 638 -7.11 -29.50 8.23
C LYS A 638 -7.19 -27.99 8.31
N VAL A 639 -6.33 -27.43 9.13
CA VAL A 639 -6.15 -25.99 9.30
C VAL A 639 -4.66 -25.73 9.17
N ASP A 640 -4.31 -24.56 8.68
CA ASP A 640 -3.00 -23.99 8.79
C ASP A 640 -2.60 -23.88 10.29
N ASN A 641 -1.59 -24.64 10.71
CA ASN A 641 -1.18 -24.69 12.13
C ASN A 641 -0.42 -23.43 12.55
N THR A 642 0.05 -22.68 11.57
CA THR A 642 0.80 -21.45 11.78
C THR A 642 -0.12 -20.25 12.01
N ALA A 643 -1.41 -20.38 11.72
CA ALA A 643 -2.41 -19.34 11.94
C ALA A 643 -2.58 -18.97 13.42
N SER A 644 -2.99 -17.72 13.66
CA SER A 644 -3.35 -17.24 15.01
C SER A 644 -4.77 -17.68 15.39
N VAL A 645 -5.01 -17.89 16.69
CA VAL A 645 -6.33 -18.25 17.25
C VAL A 645 -7.36 -17.11 17.16
N SER A 646 -6.92 -15.87 16.95
CA SER A 646 -7.77 -14.70 16.68
C SER A 646 -8.14 -14.56 15.19
N SER A 647 -7.61 -15.42 14.31
CA SER A 647 -7.97 -15.39 12.89
C SER A 647 -9.45 -15.70 12.66
N ALA A 648 -10.03 -15.03 11.67
CA ALA A 648 -11.33 -15.36 11.12
C ALA A 648 -11.23 -16.57 10.19
N TRP A 649 -12.37 -17.21 9.94
CA TRP A 649 -12.47 -18.37 9.07
C TRP A 649 -13.73 -18.31 8.22
N LEU A 650 -13.59 -18.75 6.97
CA LEU A 650 -14.67 -18.89 6.02
C LEU A 650 -14.78 -20.36 5.57
N TYR A 651 -15.99 -20.87 5.46
CA TYR A 651 -16.23 -22.16 4.84
C TYR A 651 -17.50 -22.13 4.02
N GLY A 652 -17.61 -23.02 3.06
CA GLY A 652 -18.83 -23.15 2.28
C GLY A 652 -18.61 -24.08 1.12
N ARG A 653 -19.44 -23.93 0.09
CA ARG A 653 -19.38 -24.74 -1.12
C ARG A 653 -19.32 -23.87 -2.37
N VAL A 654 -18.61 -24.33 -3.38
CA VAL A 654 -18.78 -23.86 -4.75
C VAL A 654 -19.69 -24.84 -5.47
N TYR A 655 -20.72 -24.32 -6.14
CA TYR A 655 -21.73 -25.15 -6.79
C TYR A 655 -22.26 -24.48 -8.06
N PHE A 656 -22.63 -25.31 -9.02
CA PHE A 656 -23.38 -24.91 -10.19
C PHE A 656 -24.85 -24.71 -9.81
N ASP A 657 -25.29 -23.46 -9.84
CA ASP A 657 -26.65 -23.05 -9.52
C ASP A 657 -27.55 -23.20 -10.75
N LYS A 658 -28.33 -24.28 -10.77
CA LYS A 658 -29.13 -24.62 -11.97
C LYS A 658 -30.38 -23.77 -12.11
N ASN A 659 -30.95 -23.31 -11.00
CA ASN A 659 -32.21 -22.58 -11.02
C ASN A 659 -32.02 -21.06 -10.85
N GLY A 660 -30.80 -20.60 -10.59
CA GLY A 660 -30.43 -19.20 -10.47
C GLY A 660 -30.98 -18.54 -9.21
N ASN A 661 -31.20 -19.32 -8.15
CA ASN A 661 -31.76 -18.81 -6.89
C ASN A 661 -30.69 -18.39 -5.88
N HIS A 662 -29.40 -18.58 -6.19
CA HIS A 662 -28.24 -18.28 -5.34
C HIS A 662 -28.25 -19.03 -3.99
N ILE A 663 -28.99 -20.15 -3.90
CA ILE A 663 -29.13 -20.99 -2.71
C ILE A 663 -28.89 -22.44 -3.09
N PHE A 664 -27.84 -23.04 -2.53
CA PHE A 664 -27.56 -24.46 -2.76
C PHE A 664 -28.73 -25.36 -2.35
N ASP A 665 -29.34 -26.03 -3.32
CA ASP A 665 -30.44 -26.96 -3.14
C ASP A 665 -30.20 -28.32 -3.83
N SER A 666 -31.18 -29.23 -3.77
CA SER A 666 -31.04 -30.60 -4.31
C SER A 666 -30.88 -30.66 -5.83
N GLY A 667 -31.23 -29.59 -6.55
CA GLY A 667 -31.06 -29.49 -7.99
C GLY A 667 -29.62 -29.19 -8.40
N ASP A 668 -28.82 -28.63 -7.50
CA ASP A 668 -27.50 -28.08 -7.82
C ASP A 668 -26.38 -29.12 -7.79
N THR A 669 -25.29 -28.79 -8.51
CA THR A 669 -24.13 -29.67 -8.60
C THR A 669 -22.93 -29.06 -7.87
N PRO A 670 -22.37 -29.71 -6.83
CA PRO A 670 -21.14 -29.23 -6.21
C PRO A 670 -19.95 -29.33 -7.17
N LEU A 671 -19.04 -28.36 -7.12
CA LEU A 671 -17.88 -28.28 -8.01
C LEU A 671 -16.57 -28.51 -7.24
N SER A 672 -15.83 -29.55 -7.64
CA SER A 672 -14.54 -29.91 -7.04
C SER A 672 -13.37 -29.35 -7.82
N GLY A 673 -12.26 -29.03 -7.13
CA GLY A 673 -11.03 -28.55 -7.74
C GLY A 673 -11.06 -27.06 -8.14
N VAL A 674 -12.17 -26.38 -7.90
CA VAL A 674 -12.27 -24.92 -8.02
C VAL A 674 -11.53 -24.27 -6.85
N GLU A 675 -10.69 -23.29 -7.16
CA GLU A 675 -9.94 -22.49 -6.20
C GLU A 675 -10.71 -21.21 -5.86
N VAL A 676 -11.08 -21.08 -4.58
CA VAL A 676 -11.67 -19.88 -3.99
C VAL A 676 -10.53 -18.95 -3.57
N LEU A 677 -10.56 -17.71 -4.06
CA LEU A 677 -9.59 -16.68 -3.75
C LEU A 677 -10.12 -15.82 -2.61
N ILE A 678 -9.39 -15.76 -1.51
CA ILE A 678 -9.55 -14.78 -0.44
C ILE A 678 -8.43 -13.76 -0.59
N ASP A 679 -8.78 -12.58 -1.11
CA ASP A 679 -7.84 -11.62 -1.71
C ASP A 679 -6.95 -12.30 -2.76
N ASN A 680 -5.74 -12.72 -2.37
CA ASN A 680 -4.77 -13.41 -3.24
C ASN A 680 -4.41 -14.83 -2.76
N LYS A 681 -5.02 -15.34 -1.68
CA LYS A 681 -4.77 -16.69 -1.15
C LYS A 681 -5.84 -17.65 -1.69
N GLY A 682 -5.39 -18.73 -2.34
CA GLY A 682 -6.25 -19.74 -2.95
C GLY A 682 -6.59 -20.91 -2.02
N PHE A 683 -7.85 -21.35 -2.05
CA PHE A 683 -8.36 -22.48 -1.29
C PHE A 683 -9.17 -23.42 -2.19
N ILE A 684 -8.70 -24.65 -2.32
CA ILE A 684 -9.26 -25.62 -3.29
C ILE A 684 -10.43 -26.39 -2.67
N THR A 685 -11.51 -26.48 -3.43
CA THR A 685 -12.70 -27.27 -3.08
C THR A 685 -12.45 -28.78 -3.11
N ASP A 686 -13.00 -29.49 -2.13
CA ASP A 686 -12.97 -30.95 -2.05
C ASP A 686 -13.91 -31.62 -3.08
N LYS A 687 -14.01 -32.96 -3.04
CA LYS A 687 -14.86 -33.74 -3.96
C LYS A 687 -16.35 -33.42 -3.87
N ASN A 688 -16.79 -32.83 -2.77
CA ASN A 688 -18.17 -32.43 -2.52
C ASN A 688 -18.35 -30.91 -2.70
N GLY A 689 -17.37 -30.24 -3.31
CA GLY A 689 -17.36 -28.80 -3.54
C GLY A 689 -17.16 -27.96 -2.29
N ASN A 690 -16.85 -28.55 -1.12
CA ASN A 690 -16.62 -27.75 0.09
C ASN A 690 -15.23 -27.14 0.06
N TYR A 691 -15.12 -25.87 0.42
CA TYR A 691 -13.86 -25.21 0.68
C TYR A 691 -13.80 -24.73 2.13
N ILE A 692 -12.57 -24.52 2.56
CA ILE A 692 -12.20 -24.06 3.88
C ILE A 692 -11.12 -23.01 3.65
N ALA A 693 -11.38 -21.79 4.10
CA ALA A 693 -10.43 -20.70 4.07
C ALA A 693 -10.07 -20.27 5.50
N ASP A 694 -8.80 -20.42 5.81
CA ASP A 694 -8.20 -20.19 7.12
C ASP A 694 -7.23 -19.01 7.11
N SER A 695 -6.72 -18.68 8.30
CA SER A 695 -5.74 -17.59 8.49
C SER A 695 -6.24 -16.22 8.00
N ILE A 696 -7.56 -15.98 7.96
CA ILE A 696 -8.12 -14.69 7.54
C ILE A 696 -7.88 -13.69 8.68
N ALA A 697 -7.25 -12.55 8.38
CA ALA A 697 -7.02 -11.52 9.39
C ALA A 697 -8.35 -10.99 9.95
N GLY A 698 -8.45 -10.86 11.27
CA GLY A 698 -9.62 -10.28 11.95
C GLY A 698 -9.73 -8.77 11.76
N ASP A 699 -10.94 -8.25 11.93
CA ASP A 699 -11.29 -6.82 11.85
C ASP A 699 -10.77 -6.09 10.59
N LYS A 700 -10.66 -6.80 9.46
CA LYS A 700 -10.24 -6.29 8.14
C LYS A 700 -11.31 -6.55 7.07
N ILE A 701 -11.29 -5.75 6.02
CA ILE A 701 -12.10 -5.98 4.83
C ILE A 701 -11.26 -6.83 3.87
N PHE A 702 -11.84 -7.92 3.39
CA PHE A 702 -11.23 -8.81 2.39
C PHE A 702 -12.24 -9.11 1.28
N THR A 703 -11.74 -9.59 0.14
CA THR A 703 -12.55 -9.96 -1.01
C THR A 703 -12.58 -11.46 -1.22
N VAL A 704 -13.73 -12.00 -1.61
CA VAL A 704 -13.92 -13.41 -1.98
C VAL A 704 -14.26 -13.47 -3.46
N ASP A 705 -13.55 -14.30 -4.18
CA ASP A 705 -13.78 -14.57 -5.61
C ASP A 705 -13.36 -16.00 -5.98
N LEU A 706 -13.47 -16.36 -7.26
CA LEU A 706 -13.00 -17.64 -7.79
C LEU A 706 -11.83 -17.44 -8.76
N ASN A 707 -10.83 -18.31 -8.70
CA ASN A 707 -9.82 -18.35 -9.74
C ASN A 707 -10.41 -18.94 -11.02
N ARG A 708 -10.66 -18.08 -12.00
CA ARG A 708 -11.23 -18.45 -13.30
C ARG A 708 -10.42 -19.52 -14.05
N LYS A 709 -9.12 -19.68 -13.78
CA LYS A 709 -8.29 -20.76 -14.39
C LYS A 709 -8.62 -22.16 -13.86
N THR A 710 -9.27 -22.25 -12.70
CA THR A 710 -9.65 -23.51 -12.06
C THR A 710 -11.14 -23.82 -12.21
N LEU A 711 -11.89 -22.87 -12.78
CA LEU A 711 -13.30 -23.01 -13.11
C LEU A 711 -13.43 -23.35 -14.61
N ASP A 712 -14.51 -24.04 -14.98
CA ASP A 712 -14.84 -24.22 -16.40
C ASP A 712 -14.99 -22.83 -17.07
N PRO A 713 -14.36 -22.57 -18.23
CA PRO A 713 -14.45 -21.27 -18.89
C PRO A 713 -15.87 -20.82 -19.22
N SER A 714 -16.82 -21.76 -19.34
CA SER A 714 -18.24 -21.50 -19.58
C SER A 714 -19.01 -21.05 -18.33
N TYR A 715 -18.38 -21.05 -17.15
CA TYR A 715 -18.99 -20.61 -15.89
C TYR A 715 -18.34 -19.36 -15.31
N LYS A 716 -19.11 -18.63 -14.52
CA LYS A 716 -18.65 -17.47 -13.75
C LYS A 716 -19.34 -17.42 -12.40
N ASN A 717 -18.65 -16.86 -11.41
CA ASN A 717 -19.23 -16.51 -10.12
C ASN A 717 -20.39 -15.52 -10.34
N SER A 718 -21.60 -15.92 -9.97
CA SER A 718 -22.82 -15.15 -10.22
C SER A 718 -23.06 -14.02 -9.21
N ASP A 719 -22.46 -14.12 -8.02
CA ASP A 719 -22.46 -13.04 -7.01
C ASP A 719 -21.38 -11.99 -7.28
N GLY A 720 -20.49 -12.26 -8.24
CA GLY A 720 -19.30 -11.43 -8.45
C GLY A 720 -18.36 -11.44 -7.25
N LYS A 721 -17.49 -10.44 -7.18
CA LYS A 721 -16.52 -10.33 -6.08
C LYS A 721 -17.23 -9.83 -4.82
N ILE A 722 -17.18 -10.62 -3.75
CA ILE A 722 -17.87 -10.36 -2.49
C ILE A 722 -16.90 -9.70 -1.50
N LYS A 723 -17.23 -8.52 -0.99
CA LYS A 723 -16.49 -7.80 0.07
C LYS A 723 -17.02 -8.19 1.44
N VAL A 724 -16.15 -8.73 2.29
CA VAL A 724 -16.49 -9.19 3.63
C VAL A 724 -15.66 -8.44 4.67
N LYS A 725 -16.32 -7.87 5.68
CA LYS A 725 -15.65 -7.39 6.90
C LYS A 725 -15.53 -8.54 7.90
N SER A 726 -14.30 -8.98 8.12
CA SER A 726 -13.98 -10.03 9.09
C SER A 726 -14.17 -9.56 10.52
N ARG A 727 -14.23 -10.53 11.43
CA ARG A 727 -14.22 -10.33 12.89
C ARG A 727 -13.31 -11.36 13.51
N GLU A 728 -12.54 -11.01 14.53
CA GLU A 728 -11.62 -11.96 15.18
C GLU A 728 -12.35 -13.21 15.70
N SER A 729 -11.69 -14.36 15.56
CA SER A 729 -12.18 -15.69 15.92
C SER A 729 -13.60 -16.01 15.39
N ALA A 730 -14.07 -15.30 14.37
CA ALA A 730 -15.39 -15.48 13.79
C ALA A 730 -15.37 -16.55 12.71
N THR A 731 -16.53 -17.18 12.50
CA THR A 731 -16.73 -18.13 11.42
C THR A 731 -17.94 -17.72 10.59
N LEU A 732 -17.74 -17.62 9.28
CA LEU A 732 -18.77 -17.35 8.29
C LEU A 732 -18.96 -18.55 7.38
N LYS A 733 -20.23 -18.91 7.12
CA LYS A 733 -20.58 -19.84 6.06
C LYS A 733 -20.91 -19.02 4.81
N LEU A 734 -20.22 -19.28 3.69
CA LEU A 734 -20.45 -18.59 2.42
C LEU A 734 -20.42 -19.61 1.26
N ASP A 735 -21.58 -19.95 0.74
CA ASP A 735 -21.66 -20.78 -0.46
C ASP A 735 -21.58 -19.85 -1.69
N ILE A 736 -20.83 -20.24 -2.73
CA ILE A 736 -20.55 -19.43 -3.93
C ILE A 736 -21.24 -20.09 -5.13
N PRO A 737 -22.31 -19.47 -5.67
CA PRO A 737 -23.01 -19.95 -6.84
C PRO A 737 -22.26 -19.59 -8.13
N VAL A 738 -22.09 -20.57 -9.02
CA VAL A 738 -21.63 -20.33 -10.40
C VAL A 738 -22.74 -20.63 -11.39
N GLN A 739 -22.77 -19.81 -12.43
CA GLN A 739 -23.76 -19.88 -13.51
C GLN A 739 -23.05 -19.86 -14.87
N PRO A 740 -23.70 -20.38 -15.93
CA PRO A 740 -23.20 -20.28 -17.29
C PRO A 740 -23.05 -18.82 -17.73
N ILE A 741 -22.04 -18.54 -18.54
CA ILE A 741 -21.93 -17.26 -19.24
C ILE A 741 -22.39 -17.41 -20.69
N SER A 742 -22.99 -16.35 -21.21
CA SER A 742 -23.44 -16.22 -22.59
C SER A 742 -22.64 -15.14 -23.30
N ILE A 743 -22.64 -15.20 -24.63
CA ILE A 743 -22.06 -14.16 -25.48
C ILE A 743 -23.19 -13.53 -26.28
N LEU A 744 -23.21 -12.20 -26.28
CA LEU A 744 -24.15 -11.41 -27.09
C LEU A 744 -23.37 -10.82 -28.26
N SER A 745 -23.87 -11.01 -29.47
CA SER A 745 -23.27 -10.46 -30.68
C SER A 745 -24.31 -9.79 -31.55
N GLY A 746 -23.91 -8.68 -32.16
CA GLY A 746 -24.73 -7.93 -33.10
C GLY A 746 -23.85 -7.17 -34.07
N ASN A 747 -24.50 -6.61 -35.08
CA ASN A 747 -23.85 -5.79 -36.08
C ASN A 747 -24.59 -4.46 -36.25
N ILE A 748 -23.84 -3.38 -36.37
CA ILE A 748 -24.35 -2.09 -36.83
C ILE A 748 -24.31 -2.11 -38.35
N ILE A 749 -25.46 -2.05 -39.02
CA ILE A 749 -25.54 -2.25 -40.46
C ILE A 749 -25.45 -0.92 -41.20
N LEU A 750 -24.61 -0.88 -42.24
CA LEU A 750 -24.52 0.23 -43.19
C LEU A 750 -25.81 0.33 -44.02
N THR A 751 -26.43 1.51 -44.01
CA THR A 751 -27.58 1.84 -44.87
C THR A 751 -27.18 2.72 -46.05
N ASP A 752 -28.03 2.81 -47.06
CA ASP A 752 -27.87 3.72 -48.21
C ASP A 752 -27.79 5.22 -47.81
N GLU A 753 -28.08 5.55 -46.55
CA GLU A 753 -28.05 6.93 -46.04
C GLU A 753 -26.63 7.43 -45.74
N PHE A 754 -25.66 6.51 -45.62
CA PHE A 754 -24.25 6.80 -45.36
C PHE A 754 -23.38 6.15 -46.44
N THR A 755 -22.23 6.77 -46.74
CA THR A 755 -21.17 6.10 -47.51
C THR A 755 -20.40 5.14 -46.60
N GLU A 756 -19.75 4.10 -47.15
CA GLU A 756 -18.82 3.24 -46.38
C GLU A 756 -17.82 4.07 -45.57
N LYS A 757 -17.26 5.11 -46.20
CA LYS A 757 -16.33 6.01 -45.53
C LYS A 757 -16.98 6.68 -44.33
N GLN A 758 -18.20 7.21 -44.45
CA GLN A 758 -18.94 7.87 -43.35
C GLN A 758 -19.32 6.89 -42.25
N PHE A 759 -19.63 5.65 -42.64
CA PHE A 759 -20.03 4.61 -41.71
C PHE A 759 -18.91 4.21 -40.78
N VAL A 760 -17.71 3.95 -41.30
CA VAL A 760 -16.52 3.66 -40.47
C VAL A 760 -16.19 4.81 -39.51
N GLN A 761 -16.39 6.07 -39.92
CA GLN A 761 -16.19 7.23 -39.02
C GLN A 761 -17.16 7.21 -37.87
N ASN A 762 -18.42 6.93 -38.18
CA ASN A 762 -19.47 6.96 -37.18
C ASN A 762 -19.30 5.81 -36.20
N LEU A 763 -18.89 4.61 -36.64
CA LEU A 763 -18.51 3.49 -35.78
C LEU A 763 -17.45 3.88 -34.75
N SER A 764 -16.41 4.62 -35.17
CA SER A 764 -15.36 5.10 -34.26
C SER A 764 -15.84 6.07 -33.17
N LEU A 765 -17.09 6.52 -33.21
CA LEU A 765 -17.72 7.43 -32.24
C LEU A 765 -18.89 6.77 -31.52
N ILE A 766 -19.06 5.45 -31.63
CA ILE A 766 -20.12 4.68 -30.98
C ILE A 766 -19.53 3.90 -29.81
N THR A 767 -20.21 3.97 -28.68
CA THR A 767 -20.02 3.05 -27.54
C THR A 767 -21.35 2.34 -27.29
N ILE A 768 -21.29 1.05 -27.01
CA ILE A 768 -22.46 0.19 -26.81
C ILE A 768 -22.49 -0.24 -25.35
N PHE A 769 -23.60 -0.01 -24.68
CA PHE A 769 -23.80 -0.33 -23.27
C PHE A 769 -24.70 -1.55 -23.12
N LEU A 770 -24.32 -2.47 -22.25
CA LEU A 770 -25.17 -3.54 -21.76
C LEU A 770 -25.66 -3.17 -20.36
N GLU A 771 -26.97 -3.16 -20.19
CA GLU A 771 -27.59 -2.71 -18.95
C GLU A 771 -28.48 -3.77 -18.33
N LYS A 772 -28.45 -3.83 -17.01
CA LYS A 772 -29.30 -4.67 -16.17
C LYS A 772 -29.90 -3.81 -15.08
N ASP A 773 -31.23 -3.86 -14.92
CA ASP A 773 -31.96 -3.12 -13.88
C ASP A 773 -31.69 -1.60 -13.86
N GLY A 774 -31.32 -1.01 -15.00
CA GLY A 774 -31.05 0.42 -15.15
C GLY A 774 -29.60 0.83 -14.91
N GLU A 775 -28.71 -0.12 -14.56
CA GLU A 775 -27.27 0.10 -14.40
C GLU A 775 -26.48 -0.50 -15.56
N ILE A 776 -25.38 0.16 -15.93
CA ILE A 776 -24.46 -0.31 -16.97
C ILE A 776 -23.57 -1.40 -16.35
N VAL A 777 -23.70 -2.64 -16.85
CA VAL A 777 -22.93 -3.79 -16.37
C VAL A 777 -21.75 -4.15 -17.27
N ALA A 778 -21.77 -3.72 -18.54
CA ALA A 778 -20.65 -3.83 -19.46
C ALA A 778 -20.72 -2.74 -20.56
N GLU A 779 -19.57 -2.39 -21.13
CA GLU A 779 -19.44 -1.53 -22.30
C GLU A 779 -18.53 -2.20 -23.36
N THR A 780 -18.82 -1.97 -24.63
CA THR A 780 -18.00 -2.43 -25.77
C THR A 780 -18.05 -1.42 -26.90
N ASP A 781 -17.03 -1.44 -27.75
CA ASP A 781 -16.95 -0.60 -28.95
C ASP A 781 -17.10 -1.50 -30.20
N PRO A 782 -17.79 -1.04 -31.27
CA PRO A 782 -17.91 -1.82 -32.49
C PRO A 782 -16.60 -1.86 -33.27
N GLU A 783 -16.35 -2.98 -33.95
CA GLU A 783 -15.28 -3.14 -34.92
C GLU A 783 -15.54 -2.33 -36.21
N PHE A 784 -14.55 -2.26 -37.11
CA PHE A 784 -14.59 -1.43 -38.32
C PHE A 784 -15.70 -1.82 -39.30
N ASP A 785 -16.20 -3.04 -39.21
CA ASP A 785 -17.29 -3.60 -40.02
C ASP A 785 -18.66 -3.49 -39.34
N GLY A 786 -18.72 -2.95 -38.12
CA GLY A 786 -19.92 -2.77 -37.32
C GLY A 786 -20.18 -3.88 -36.30
N MET A 787 -19.41 -4.97 -36.32
CA MET A 787 -19.58 -6.09 -35.39
C MET A 787 -19.25 -5.68 -33.96
N TYR A 788 -20.01 -6.18 -32.99
CA TYR A 788 -19.71 -5.98 -31.58
C TYR A 788 -20.09 -7.21 -30.75
N PHE A 789 -19.42 -7.37 -29.61
CA PHE A 789 -19.65 -8.49 -28.69
C PHE A 789 -19.64 -8.06 -27.22
N PHE A 790 -20.53 -8.67 -26.44
CA PHE A 790 -20.44 -8.73 -24.98
C PHE A 790 -20.14 -10.17 -24.57
N GLU A 791 -18.99 -10.37 -23.95
CA GLU A 791 -18.56 -11.65 -23.37
C GLU A 791 -18.93 -11.72 -21.88
N ASP A 792 -18.91 -12.93 -21.32
CA ASP A 792 -19.08 -13.18 -19.89
C ASP A 792 -20.43 -12.71 -19.29
N VAL A 793 -21.51 -12.76 -20.08
CA VAL A 793 -22.83 -12.28 -19.67
C VAL A 793 -23.59 -13.35 -18.89
N LEU A 794 -23.88 -13.10 -17.62
CA LEU A 794 -24.66 -13.99 -16.77
C LEU A 794 -26.15 -14.03 -17.17
N PRO A 795 -26.92 -15.06 -16.78
CA PRO A 795 -28.36 -15.12 -17.04
C PRO A 795 -29.10 -13.90 -16.48
N GLY A 796 -30.14 -13.46 -17.17
CA GLY A 796 -30.90 -12.27 -16.80
C GLY A 796 -31.51 -11.53 -17.97
N LYS A 797 -32.20 -10.44 -17.65
CA LYS A 797 -32.80 -9.52 -18.63
C LYS A 797 -31.89 -8.31 -18.79
N TYR A 798 -31.51 -8.05 -20.03
CA TYR A 798 -30.60 -6.97 -20.37
C TYR A 798 -31.19 -6.06 -21.45
N THR A 799 -30.71 -4.83 -21.48
CA THR A 799 -30.97 -3.88 -22.57
C THR A 799 -29.63 -3.43 -23.15
N ILE A 800 -29.44 -3.63 -24.46
CA ILE A 800 -28.31 -3.06 -25.20
C ILE A 800 -28.71 -1.65 -25.63
N ARG A 801 -27.91 -0.64 -25.30
CA ARG A 801 -28.10 0.76 -25.73
C ARG A 801 -26.92 1.25 -26.55
N PHE A 802 -27.21 1.87 -27.69
CA PHE A 802 -26.20 2.43 -28.58
C PHE A 802 -26.04 3.92 -28.33
N ASN A 803 -24.83 4.36 -28.05
CA ASN A 803 -24.53 5.75 -27.76
C ASN A 803 -23.54 6.33 -28.79
N TYR A 804 -24.02 7.28 -29.58
CA TYR A 804 -23.20 8.01 -30.55
C TYR A 804 -22.70 9.33 -29.95
N LEU A 805 -21.38 9.53 -29.97
CA LEU A 805 -20.70 10.69 -29.38
C LEU A 805 -20.34 11.78 -30.41
N GLY A 806 -20.65 11.57 -31.68
CA GLY A 806 -20.33 12.51 -32.75
C GLY A 806 -21.33 13.67 -32.88
N TYR A 807 -20.96 14.66 -33.67
CA TYR A 807 -21.78 15.85 -33.94
C TYR A 807 -22.78 15.65 -35.09
N GLU A 808 -22.66 14.56 -35.84
CA GLU A 808 -23.62 14.24 -36.90
C GLU A 808 -24.94 13.75 -36.31
N ASN A 809 -26.05 13.94 -37.03
CA ASN A 809 -27.35 13.45 -36.58
C ASN A 809 -27.48 11.96 -36.90
N VAL A 810 -26.71 11.11 -36.22
CA VAL A 810 -26.76 9.65 -36.34
C VAL A 810 -27.73 9.08 -35.31
N LYS A 811 -28.58 8.18 -35.76
CA LYS A 811 -29.51 7.39 -34.93
C LYS A 811 -29.45 5.92 -35.31
N PHE A 812 -30.10 5.09 -34.52
CA PHE A 812 -30.17 3.66 -34.71
C PHE A 812 -31.61 3.27 -35.03
N SER A 813 -31.84 2.35 -35.98
CA SER A 813 -33.19 1.84 -36.24
C SER A 813 -33.79 1.17 -35.00
N ARG A 814 -32.93 0.66 -34.11
CA ARG A 814 -33.25 0.25 -32.75
C ARG A 814 -32.34 0.99 -31.76
N ASP A 815 -32.87 2.03 -31.11
CA ASP A 815 -32.13 2.78 -30.08
C ASP A 815 -31.77 1.89 -28.87
N SER A 816 -32.52 0.80 -28.65
CA SER A 816 -32.20 -0.23 -27.67
C SER A 816 -32.70 -1.62 -28.08
N ILE A 817 -32.03 -2.68 -27.63
CA ILE A 817 -32.41 -4.07 -27.88
C ILE A 817 -32.54 -4.81 -26.55
N GLU A 818 -33.72 -5.35 -26.26
CA GLU A 818 -33.95 -6.19 -25.08
C GLU A 818 -33.50 -7.63 -25.35
N VAL A 819 -32.73 -8.20 -24.42
CA VAL A 819 -32.23 -9.58 -24.48
C VAL A 819 -32.57 -10.29 -23.18
N ASN A 820 -33.15 -11.47 -23.26
CA ASN A 820 -33.43 -12.31 -22.09
C ASN A 820 -32.63 -13.61 -22.19
N ILE A 821 -31.70 -13.79 -21.25
CA ILE A 821 -30.80 -14.92 -21.18
C ILE A 821 -31.29 -15.87 -20.10
N ASN A 822 -31.66 -17.09 -20.49
CA ASN A 822 -32.09 -18.11 -19.54
C ASN A 822 -30.88 -18.79 -18.89
N ASN A 823 -31.08 -19.34 -17.69
CA ASN A 823 -30.07 -20.14 -17.02
C ASN A 823 -30.04 -21.56 -17.64
N SER A 824 -29.26 -21.74 -18.71
CA SER A 824 -29.10 -23.01 -19.44
C SER A 824 -27.88 -23.80 -18.94
N GLU A 825 -27.64 -25.04 -19.38
CA GLU A 825 -26.48 -25.81 -18.88
C GLU A 825 -25.13 -25.33 -19.40
N ASN A 826 -25.05 -24.74 -20.61
CA ASN A 826 -23.77 -24.44 -21.29
C ASN A 826 -23.62 -22.97 -21.72
N GLY A 827 -24.52 -22.09 -21.29
CA GLY A 827 -24.59 -20.73 -21.81
C GLY A 827 -25.14 -20.69 -23.24
N GLU A 828 -25.50 -19.51 -23.71
CA GLU A 828 -26.11 -19.31 -25.01
C GLU A 828 -25.31 -18.28 -25.83
N TYR A 829 -25.33 -18.46 -27.16
CA TYR A 829 -24.79 -17.49 -28.10
C TYR A 829 -25.96 -16.75 -28.74
N PHE A 830 -26.11 -15.47 -28.46
CA PHE A 830 -27.16 -14.63 -29.03
C PHE A 830 -26.59 -13.88 -30.24
N GLU A 831 -27.17 -14.13 -31.41
CA GLU A 831 -26.84 -13.47 -32.67
C GLU A 831 -28.01 -12.61 -33.17
N GLY A 832 -27.72 -11.73 -34.13
CA GLY A 832 -28.74 -10.94 -34.81
C GLY A 832 -29.30 -9.80 -33.95
N LEU A 833 -28.53 -9.36 -32.94
CA LEU A 833 -28.79 -8.17 -32.14
C LEU A 833 -28.44 -6.91 -32.94
N ASP A 834 -28.90 -6.86 -34.19
CA ASP A 834 -28.44 -5.88 -35.16
C ASP A 834 -29.28 -4.60 -35.07
N THR A 835 -28.64 -3.49 -35.46
CA THR A 835 -29.32 -2.22 -35.69
C THR A 835 -28.78 -1.57 -36.96
N ASP A 836 -29.64 -0.84 -37.67
CA ASP A 836 -29.21 -0.07 -38.84
C ASP A 836 -28.77 1.32 -38.38
N MET A 837 -27.68 1.82 -38.96
CA MET A 837 -27.28 3.21 -38.76
C MET A 837 -28.07 4.12 -39.72
N ILE A 838 -28.85 5.04 -39.17
CA ILE A 838 -29.75 5.94 -39.92
C ILE A 838 -29.49 7.41 -39.56
N LYS A 839 -29.89 8.34 -40.42
CA LYS A 839 -29.88 9.78 -40.10
C LYS A 839 -31.10 10.14 -39.26
N GLY A 840 -30.88 10.92 -38.20
CA GLY A 840 -31.96 11.49 -37.41
C GLY A 840 -32.82 12.43 -38.26
N LYS A 841 -34.15 12.34 -38.09
CA LYS A 841 -35.08 13.32 -38.67
C LYS A 841 -34.99 14.62 -37.86
N GLU A 842 -34.84 15.76 -38.55
CA GLU A 842 -35.01 17.07 -37.91
C GLU A 842 -36.43 17.17 -37.35
N GLU A 843 -36.58 17.34 -36.04
CA GLU A 843 -37.83 17.85 -35.48
C GLU A 843 -37.98 19.30 -35.97
N MET A 844 -38.86 19.51 -36.96
CA MET A 844 -39.36 20.84 -37.26
C MET A 844 -40.05 21.39 -36.00
N LYS A 845 -39.42 22.38 -35.36
CA LYS A 845 -40.12 23.32 -34.49
C LYS A 845 -40.74 24.44 -35.31
#